data_AF-A0A6L8M0W8-F1
#
_entry.id   AF-A0A6L8M0W8-F1
#
_cell.length_a   1.000
_cell.length_b   1.000
_cell.length_c   1.000
_cell.angle_alpha   90.00
_cell.angle_beta   90.00
_cell.angle_gamma   90.00
#
_symmetry.space_group_name_H-M   'P 1'
#
loop_
_entity.id
_entity.type
_entity.pdbx_description
1 polymer ?
#
loop_
_entity_poly.entity_id
_entity_poly.type
_entity_poly.pdbx_seq_one_letter_code
_entity_poly.pdbx_strand_id
1 'polypeptide(L)'
;MKIVAQTFGIMACAAFIAGCGGGNESDPKLDATNLAANTTTDNVSSNNNPKFPAPEKMDILATSDDNPIYGNMISWDDLSVSIWNSPVTFDQPEHYEYTTDGGSTWQTVVSKPQFIGPQAYAKNKVGIRVKQNAMEGMPTPPSETLFATSTSRGEFVALQFVPMDHLNKVMTFGDKGWDYTRANCVAEYNPDGSGEPIFWAKSQSYNRQTFDELSDKVSAMNACNIKGSRLIEADAAKRLRSRTVDEKVRSFVINSFSGYLVANRNGTLVSIKESGESDISPDLSHQWFAVWSLPAGAQLVDEIDGAQLTQKVRSSEQASSLQQARDAVVNLLSLLGDTSVDYTRVSADSAQHQTLLSSVLASWQDIYSGHQPAISFFVQQAILAKNRSDNKSQEFVLKVNNYVSDWREYEYNFLVATALLKELQAVDSLAKLHQQNAIIASSIAALDATQNGKNLQIGANRLHKDFVTYQQTQVELDAWLESLPNLKSNGALALIDKYDLLSLYNKEKIAQLITEAREKAQNSGEVVSQSEAMIVDAAGKQYAKLDKAGLYLAKGATYEQGWRCVLELGSGDRRRIWMLLPNVEANELEYFAYQGSSDESKSVLGPQGYISKVNQEALCGVSDWKVPSILQLQSLASNHIHERGLGIDTDVFVNHPNNQPVYYWSSKPDKEDKQTAYVYASTSNSEESKSFPANNMAALVRLVSENTLSNQWQYLDVSGGSVENREEASCAKNLITGHVWQLFDKRGDTRWVDYEDLTENLDAQTSEQVCGLSNWRLPSVSELGNLIPVERNVLIYNDVKDPFGTLFREQYFTDFPTQSKPIYFDFVLGEVKQVSLSNDRYLYRFIATP
;
A
#
# COMPACT_ATOMS: atom_id res chain seq x y z
N MET A 1 4.07 -2.14 -5.56
CA MET A 1 5.33 -1.41 -5.27
C MET A 1 5.98 -1.73 -3.92
N LYS A 2 5.27 -2.18 -2.86
CA LYS A 2 5.91 -2.61 -1.59
C LYS A 2 6.67 -3.94 -1.64
N ILE A 3 6.47 -4.76 -2.67
CA ILE A 3 7.16 -6.06 -2.86
C ILE A 3 8.53 -5.88 -3.52
N VAL A 4 8.79 -4.72 -4.13
CA VAL A 4 10.03 -4.48 -4.89
C VAL A 4 11.22 -4.23 -3.97
N ALA A 5 11.04 -3.59 -2.81
CA ALA A 5 12.15 -3.31 -1.87
C ALA A 5 12.57 -4.51 -1.00
N GLN A 6 11.69 -5.52 -0.79
CA GLN A 6 12.00 -6.66 0.08
C GLN A 6 12.80 -7.77 -0.60
N THR A 7 12.76 -7.85 -1.94
CA THR A 7 13.46 -8.90 -2.70
C THR A 7 14.92 -8.54 -3.01
N PHE A 8 15.27 -7.25 -3.02
CA PHE A 8 16.64 -6.80 -3.32
C PHE A 8 17.64 -6.97 -2.17
N GLY A 9 17.18 -7.21 -0.93
CA GLY A 9 18.06 -7.42 0.22
C GLY A 9 18.73 -8.79 0.31
N ILE A 10 18.38 -9.76 -0.56
CA ILE A 10 18.73 -11.18 -0.34
C ILE A 10 19.83 -11.69 -1.29
N MET A 11 20.23 -10.96 -2.34
CA MET A 11 21.11 -11.52 -3.39
C MET A 11 22.37 -10.72 -3.76
N ALA A 12 22.82 -9.78 -2.92
CA ALA A 12 24.13 -9.12 -3.08
C ALA A 12 25.34 -9.99 -2.66
N CYS A 13 25.15 -11.28 -2.36
CA CYS A 13 26.21 -12.19 -1.90
C CYS A 13 26.80 -13.04 -3.04
N ALA A 14 27.69 -12.44 -3.85
CA ALA A 14 28.73 -13.18 -4.58
C ALA A 14 29.85 -12.25 -5.10
N ALA A 15 30.44 -11.41 -4.25
CA ALA A 15 31.65 -10.66 -4.63
C ALA A 15 32.88 -11.58 -4.65
N PHE A 16 33.37 -11.95 -5.84
CA PHE A 16 34.72 -12.47 -6.04
C PHE A 16 35.59 -11.34 -6.60
N ILE A 17 36.62 -10.93 -5.86
CA ILE A 17 37.69 -10.04 -6.31
C ILE A 17 38.89 -10.91 -6.67
N ALA A 18 39.34 -10.84 -7.93
CA ALA A 18 40.63 -11.34 -8.35
C ALA A 18 41.69 -10.26 -8.15
N GLY A 19 42.67 -10.54 -7.27
CA GLY A 19 43.96 -9.87 -7.30
C GLY A 19 44.92 -10.66 -8.19
N CYS A 20 45.45 -10.02 -9.23
CA CYS A 20 46.78 -10.27 -9.79
C CYS A 20 47.15 -9.06 -10.66
N GLY A 21 48.24 -8.38 -10.30
CA GLY A 21 48.78 -7.27 -11.08
C GLY A 21 49.70 -7.74 -12.21
N GLY A 22 49.83 -6.89 -13.24
CA GLY A 22 51.00 -6.84 -14.11
C GLY A 22 50.73 -6.76 -15.61
N GLY A 23 50.94 -5.57 -16.20
CA GLY A 23 51.57 -5.43 -17.51
C GLY A 23 50.70 -5.04 -18.72
N ASN A 24 50.83 -3.77 -19.13
CA ASN A 24 50.72 -3.16 -20.47
C ASN A 24 49.93 -3.91 -21.58
N GLU A 25 48.91 -3.26 -22.15
CA GLU A 25 49.00 -2.61 -23.48
C GLU A 25 47.70 -1.87 -23.87
N SER A 26 47.87 -0.58 -24.16
CA SER A 26 47.12 0.29 -25.09
C SER A 26 45.59 0.31 -25.11
N ASP A 27 45.04 1.37 -24.53
CA ASP A 27 43.73 1.96 -24.89
C ASP A 27 43.98 3.33 -25.54
N PRO A 28 43.40 3.68 -26.71
CA PRO A 28 43.37 5.05 -27.19
C PRO A 28 42.00 5.69 -26.93
N LYS A 29 42.04 6.65 -25.99
CA LYS A 29 41.36 7.96 -26.02
C LYS A 29 39.83 7.99 -25.94
N LEU A 30 39.36 8.58 -24.84
CA LEU A 30 38.39 9.68 -24.90
C LEU A 30 38.73 10.70 -23.80
N ASP A 31 39.16 11.88 -24.25
CA ASP A 31 39.56 13.05 -23.47
C ASP A 31 38.40 13.58 -22.61
N ALA A 32 38.66 13.72 -21.31
CA ALA A 32 37.86 14.57 -20.41
C ALA A 32 38.65 15.85 -20.13
N THR A 33 38.48 16.87 -20.98
CA THR A 33 38.91 18.23 -20.67
C THR A 33 37.72 19.09 -20.26
N ASN A 34 37.93 19.80 -19.14
CA ASN A 34 37.21 20.97 -18.63
C ASN A 34 36.01 20.71 -17.70
N LEU A 35 36.31 20.68 -16.40
CA LEU A 35 35.66 21.56 -15.42
C LEU A 35 36.57 21.66 -14.18
N ALA A 36 37.54 22.57 -14.26
CA ALA A 36 38.29 23.07 -13.11
C ALA A 36 37.69 24.43 -12.73
N ALA A 37 37.06 24.51 -11.56
CA ALA A 37 36.98 25.74 -10.77
C ALA A 37 36.62 25.43 -9.31
N ASN A 38 37.65 25.53 -8.47
CA ASN A 38 37.64 25.96 -7.06
C ASN A 38 36.62 25.35 -6.09
N THR A 39 37.12 24.45 -5.24
CA THR A 39 37.19 24.74 -3.80
C THR A 39 38.49 24.19 -3.24
N THR A 40 39.35 25.10 -2.78
CA THR A 40 40.50 24.82 -1.91
C THR A 40 40.01 24.41 -0.54
N THR A 41 40.43 23.25 -0.03
CA THR A 41 40.79 23.05 1.39
C THR A 41 41.50 21.70 1.58
N ASP A 42 42.75 21.82 2.01
CA ASP A 42 43.52 20.94 2.89
C ASP A 42 43.81 19.49 2.50
N ASN A 43 45.03 19.33 1.99
CA ASN A 43 45.88 18.16 2.17
C ASN A 43 46.01 17.83 3.68
N VAL A 44 45.25 16.83 4.15
CA VAL A 44 45.59 16.06 5.35
C VAL A 44 45.85 14.62 4.92
N SER A 45 47.14 14.31 4.75
CA SER A 45 47.67 12.98 4.98
C SER A 45 47.30 12.56 6.42
N SER A 46 46.39 11.59 6.57
CA SER A 46 46.27 10.83 7.82
C SER A 46 45.96 9.36 7.53
N ASN A 47 46.94 8.51 7.87
CA ASN A 47 46.85 7.06 8.01
C ASN A 47 45.93 6.67 9.19
N ASN A 48 44.64 7.02 9.16
CA ASN A 48 43.69 6.67 10.23
C ASN A 48 42.44 5.97 9.68
N ASN A 49 42.61 4.95 8.84
CA ASN A 49 41.54 3.95 8.70
C ASN A 49 41.41 3.22 10.05
N PRO A 50 40.22 3.13 10.65
CA PRO A 50 40.04 2.41 11.91
C PRO A 50 40.43 0.94 11.72
N LYS A 51 41.48 0.51 12.42
CA LYS A 51 41.91 -0.89 12.42
C LYS A 51 40.99 -1.66 13.36
N PHE A 52 40.04 -2.43 12.82
CA PHE A 52 39.13 -3.22 13.64
C PHE A 52 39.88 -4.38 14.33
N PRO A 53 39.61 -4.66 15.62
CA PRO A 53 40.22 -5.77 16.32
C PRO A 53 39.75 -7.11 15.74
N ALA A 54 40.48 -8.18 16.04
CA ALA A 54 40.09 -9.52 15.61
C ALA A 54 38.77 -9.95 16.28
N PRO A 55 37.99 -10.83 15.64
CA PRO A 55 36.93 -11.56 16.33
C PRO A 55 37.48 -12.30 17.56
N GLU A 56 36.61 -12.73 18.47
CA GLU A 56 37.01 -13.43 19.70
C GLU A 56 36.49 -14.86 19.78
N LYS A 57 37.04 -15.64 20.74
CA LYS A 57 36.59 -16.98 21.14
C LYS A 57 36.41 -17.99 19.99
N MET A 58 37.47 -18.23 19.23
CA MET A 58 37.43 -19.32 18.25
C MET A 58 37.34 -20.68 18.94
N ASP A 59 36.41 -21.53 18.52
CA ASP A 59 36.34 -22.94 18.89
C ASP A 59 36.39 -23.82 17.64
N ILE A 60 37.22 -24.87 17.68
CA ILE A 60 37.21 -25.95 16.68
C ILE A 60 36.30 -27.05 17.19
N LEU A 61 35.23 -27.35 16.46
CA LEU A 61 34.20 -28.27 16.91
C LEU A 61 34.65 -29.74 16.87
N ALA A 62 34.50 -30.41 18.02
CA ALA A 62 34.69 -31.84 18.21
C ALA A 62 33.70 -32.37 19.26
N THR A 63 33.38 -33.67 19.23
CA THR A 63 32.54 -34.29 20.27
C THR A 63 33.29 -34.40 21.59
N SER A 64 32.55 -34.49 22.70
CA SER A 64 33.12 -34.50 24.06
C SER A 64 33.57 -35.89 24.56
N ASP A 65 33.55 -36.92 23.71
CA ASP A 65 33.83 -38.31 24.09
C ASP A 65 35.34 -38.61 24.16
N ASP A 66 35.73 -39.69 24.85
CA ASP A 66 37.14 -40.17 24.96
C ASP A 66 37.82 -40.41 23.61
N ASN A 67 37.03 -40.68 22.56
CA ASN A 67 37.45 -40.72 21.17
C ASN A 67 36.70 -39.64 20.38
N PRO A 68 37.18 -38.38 20.37
CA PRO A 68 36.46 -37.27 19.79
C PRO A 68 36.32 -37.43 18.27
N ILE A 69 35.13 -37.17 17.76
CA ILE A 69 34.87 -36.98 16.32
C ILE A 69 35.12 -35.52 16.02
N TYR A 70 35.86 -35.23 14.95
CA TYR A 70 36.18 -33.86 14.54
C TYR A 70 35.34 -33.44 13.34
N GLY A 71 34.81 -32.22 13.39
CA GLY A 71 33.99 -31.65 12.31
C GLY A 71 34.77 -30.78 11.32
N ASN A 72 36.03 -30.45 11.61
CA ASN A 72 36.76 -29.38 10.90
C ASN A 72 35.93 -28.09 10.73
N MET A 73 35.12 -27.75 11.74
CA MET A 73 34.31 -26.53 11.76
C MET A 73 34.84 -25.57 12.81
N ILE A 74 34.84 -24.27 12.49
CA ILE A 74 35.15 -23.20 13.44
C ILE A 74 33.90 -22.41 13.80
N SER A 75 33.80 -22.01 15.06
CA SER A 75 32.83 -21.02 15.55
C SER A 75 33.58 -19.88 16.24
N TRP A 76 32.98 -18.70 16.32
CA TRP A 76 33.56 -17.48 16.93
C TRP A 76 32.45 -16.60 17.52
N ASP A 77 32.79 -15.60 18.32
CA ASP A 77 31.86 -14.57 18.80
C ASP A 77 31.73 -13.43 17.77
N ASP A 78 30.53 -12.85 17.64
CA ASP A 78 30.31 -11.73 16.72
C ASP A 78 31.10 -10.49 17.15
N LEU A 79 31.72 -9.81 16.18
CA LEU A 79 32.47 -8.61 16.45
C LEU A 79 31.54 -7.38 16.49
N SER A 80 31.56 -6.68 17.62
CA SER A 80 30.91 -5.37 17.78
C SER A 80 31.96 -4.26 17.90
N VAL A 81 31.84 -3.22 17.07
CA VAL A 81 32.73 -2.05 17.07
C VAL A 81 31.91 -0.76 17.01
N SER A 82 32.50 0.37 17.40
CA SER A 82 31.88 1.69 17.22
C SER A 82 32.40 2.32 15.93
N ILE A 83 31.51 2.60 14.98
CA ILE A 83 31.82 3.32 13.74
C ILE A 83 31.00 4.60 13.69
N TRP A 84 31.66 5.75 13.52
CA TRP A 84 31.03 7.08 13.57
C TRP A 84 30.14 7.29 14.80
N ASN A 85 30.62 6.86 15.98
CA ASN A 85 29.91 6.89 17.26
C ASN A 85 28.60 6.09 17.31
N SER A 86 28.39 5.18 16.36
CA SER A 86 27.27 4.23 16.35
C SER A 86 27.80 2.80 16.55
N PRO A 87 27.20 2.00 17.45
CA PRO A 87 27.56 0.60 17.58
C PRO A 87 27.14 -0.17 16.32
N VAL A 88 28.08 -0.92 15.74
CA VAL A 88 27.86 -1.80 14.60
C VAL A 88 28.29 -3.21 15.01
N THR A 89 27.42 -4.19 14.78
CA THR A 89 27.69 -5.60 15.05
C THR A 89 27.69 -6.36 13.74
N PHE A 90 28.75 -7.12 13.49
CA PHE A 90 28.86 -8.01 12.35
C PHE A 90 28.30 -9.39 12.73
N ASP A 91 27.00 -9.60 12.57
CA ASP A 91 26.28 -10.80 13.04
C ASP A 91 25.92 -11.80 11.93
N GLN A 92 26.03 -11.41 10.65
CA GLN A 92 25.82 -12.31 9.51
C GLN A 92 27.11 -13.03 9.12
N PRO A 93 27.04 -14.33 8.72
CA PRO A 93 28.20 -15.08 8.22
C PRO A 93 28.94 -14.35 7.10
N GLU A 94 28.22 -13.72 6.17
CA GLU A 94 28.77 -13.09 4.98
C GLU A 94 29.55 -11.80 5.29
N HIS A 95 29.49 -11.29 6.53
CA HIS A 95 30.37 -10.21 7.00
C HIS A 95 31.81 -10.69 7.23
N TYR A 96 32.06 -12.00 7.28
CA TYR A 96 33.36 -12.59 7.58
C TYR A 96 33.98 -13.26 6.35
N GLU A 97 35.30 -13.41 6.42
CA GLU A 97 36.08 -14.23 5.51
C GLU A 97 37.09 -15.07 6.29
N TYR A 98 37.40 -16.26 5.78
CA TYR A 98 38.33 -17.22 6.38
C TYR A 98 39.47 -17.58 5.42
N THR A 99 40.56 -18.06 5.99
CA THR A 99 41.75 -18.52 5.26
C THR A 99 42.13 -19.92 5.72
N THR A 100 42.76 -20.70 4.83
CA THR A 100 43.32 -22.03 5.11
C THR A 100 44.80 -22.15 4.72
N ASP A 101 45.40 -21.06 4.25
CA ASP A 101 46.80 -20.98 3.79
C ASP A 101 47.66 -20.00 4.59
N GLY A 102 47.13 -19.47 5.69
CA GLY A 102 47.80 -18.50 6.55
C GLY A 102 47.63 -17.05 6.08
N GLY A 103 46.52 -16.75 5.40
CA GLY A 103 46.14 -15.40 4.97
C GLY A 103 46.63 -15.00 3.60
N SER A 104 47.17 -15.94 2.81
CA SER A 104 47.55 -15.69 1.40
C SER A 104 46.31 -15.57 0.51
N THR A 105 45.28 -16.37 0.79
CA THR A 105 43.95 -16.24 0.17
C THR A 105 42.84 -16.24 1.22
N TRP A 106 41.74 -15.56 0.88
CA TRP A 106 40.57 -15.39 1.72
C TRP A 106 39.31 -15.83 0.98
N GLN A 107 38.40 -16.47 1.71
CA GLN A 107 37.13 -16.98 1.22
C GLN A 107 36.01 -16.44 2.10
N THR A 108 34.92 -15.95 1.50
CA THR A 108 33.75 -15.50 2.26
C THR A 108 33.16 -16.64 3.09
N VAL A 109 32.80 -16.36 4.32
CA VAL A 109 32.11 -17.29 5.21
C VAL A 109 30.65 -17.43 4.78
N VAL A 110 30.13 -18.65 4.81
CA VAL A 110 28.77 -18.99 4.34
C VAL A 110 27.89 -19.58 5.44
N SER A 111 28.46 -19.87 6.61
CA SER A 111 27.74 -20.41 7.75
C SER A 111 28.52 -20.20 9.05
N LYS A 112 27.81 -20.11 10.16
CA LYS A 112 28.38 -20.11 11.51
C LYS A 112 27.73 -21.26 12.29
N PRO A 113 28.46 -22.33 12.67
CA PRO A 113 29.89 -22.59 12.45
C PRO A 113 30.29 -22.75 10.97
N GLN A 114 31.54 -22.43 10.62
CA GLN A 114 32.10 -22.51 9.26
C GLN A 114 32.92 -23.78 9.07
N PHE A 115 32.62 -24.58 8.05
CA PHE A 115 33.46 -25.71 7.64
C PHE A 115 34.73 -25.22 6.93
N ILE A 116 35.89 -25.69 7.38
CA ILE A 116 37.20 -25.24 6.88
C ILE A 116 37.71 -26.08 5.71
N GLY A 117 37.14 -27.26 5.52
CA GLY A 117 37.52 -28.20 4.47
C GLY A 117 37.88 -29.58 5.02
N PRO A 118 38.02 -30.57 4.13
CA PRO A 118 38.26 -31.97 4.49
C PRO A 118 39.70 -32.29 4.91
N GLN A 119 40.68 -31.40 4.71
CA GLN A 119 42.07 -31.71 5.00
C GLN A 119 42.46 -31.44 6.46
N ALA A 120 43.54 -32.07 6.92
CA ALA A 120 44.16 -31.77 8.20
C ALA A 120 44.99 -30.47 8.11
N TYR A 121 44.38 -29.32 8.39
CA TYR A 121 45.06 -28.02 8.37
C TYR A 121 45.85 -27.74 9.66
N ALA A 122 47.02 -27.11 9.54
CA ALA A 122 47.73 -26.59 10.70
C ALA A 122 46.98 -25.38 11.29
N LYS A 123 46.86 -25.28 12.62
CA LYS A 123 46.11 -24.20 13.29
C LYS A 123 46.58 -22.79 12.93
N ASN A 124 47.86 -22.61 12.61
CA ASN A 124 48.42 -21.31 12.19
C ASN A 124 48.11 -20.96 10.73
N LYS A 125 47.50 -21.87 9.97
CA LYS A 125 47.06 -21.67 8.59
C LYS A 125 45.58 -21.32 8.49
N VAL A 126 44.81 -21.62 9.53
CA VAL A 126 43.37 -21.34 9.59
C VAL A 126 43.11 -20.09 10.40
N GLY A 127 42.39 -19.13 9.82
CA GLY A 127 42.01 -17.90 10.51
C GLY A 127 40.74 -17.28 9.94
N ILE A 128 40.12 -16.38 10.72
CA ILE A 128 38.91 -15.65 10.35
C ILE A 128 39.05 -14.16 10.66
N ARG A 129 38.38 -13.31 9.88
CA ARG A 129 38.29 -11.86 10.11
C ARG A 129 37.00 -11.29 9.52
N VAL A 130 36.63 -10.07 9.90
CA VAL A 130 35.61 -9.29 9.19
C VAL A 130 36.17 -8.86 7.83
N LYS A 131 35.42 -9.09 6.77
CA LYS A 131 35.83 -8.78 5.39
C LYS A 131 35.90 -7.28 5.16
N GLN A 132 36.67 -6.87 4.16
CA GLN A 132 36.65 -5.49 3.69
C GLN A 132 35.26 -5.13 3.15
N ASN A 133 34.77 -3.93 3.48
CA ASN A 133 33.45 -3.44 3.06
C ASN A 133 32.34 -4.45 3.41
N ALA A 134 32.35 -4.92 4.66
CA ALA A 134 31.46 -6.00 5.09
C ALA A 134 29.96 -5.66 4.92
N MET A 135 29.60 -4.38 5.04
CA MET A 135 28.24 -3.87 4.89
C MET A 135 28.14 -2.90 3.70
N GLU A 136 27.04 -2.97 2.95
CA GLU A 136 26.79 -2.12 1.79
C GLU A 136 26.69 -0.63 2.19
N GLY A 137 27.20 0.26 1.34
CA GLY A 137 27.24 1.70 1.63
C GLY A 137 28.25 2.09 2.72
N MET A 138 29.04 1.14 3.24
CA MET A 138 29.95 1.35 4.37
C MET A 138 31.39 0.91 4.05
N PRO A 139 32.19 1.78 3.40
CA PRO A 139 33.60 1.48 3.10
C PRO A 139 34.41 1.27 4.39
N THR A 140 34.96 0.07 4.58
CA THR A 140 35.68 -0.32 5.81
C THR A 140 36.85 -1.25 5.50
N PRO A 141 38.01 -1.13 6.19
CA PRO A 141 39.10 -2.09 6.05
C PRO A 141 38.72 -3.44 6.68
N PRO A 142 39.40 -4.54 6.30
CA PRO A 142 39.23 -5.81 7.00
C PRO A 142 39.74 -5.71 8.45
N SER A 143 39.19 -6.53 9.35
CA SER A 143 39.67 -6.59 10.74
C SER A 143 41.01 -7.33 10.87
N GLU A 144 41.62 -7.28 12.06
CA GLU A 144 42.67 -8.22 12.42
C GLU A 144 42.17 -9.68 12.36
N THR A 145 43.10 -10.61 12.17
CA THR A 145 42.79 -12.04 12.00
C THR A 145 42.83 -12.78 13.32
N LEU A 146 41.74 -13.49 13.63
CA LEU A 146 41.71 -14.50 14.68
C LEU A 146 42.16 -15.84 14.10
N PHE A 147 43.39 -16.27 14.41
CA PHE A 147 43.91 -17.58 13.99
C PHE A 147 43.47 -18.70 14.95
N ALA A 148 43.34 -19.92 14.43
CA ALA A 148 42.96 -21.10 15.21
C ALA A 148 43.99 -21.52 16.25
N THR A 149 45.20 -20.95 16.23
CA THR A 149 46.20 -21.08 17.33
C THR A 149 45.74 -20.45 18.64
N SER A 150 44.71 -19.58 18.61
CA SER A 150 44.11 -18.97 19.81
C SER A 150 43.35 -19.97 20.69
N THR A 151 42.99 -21.15 20.17
CA THR A 151 42.27 -22.18 20.92
C THR A 151 43.08 -23.47 21.08
N SER A 152 43.07 -24.00 22.30
CA SER A 152 43.63 -25.32 22.61
C SER A 152 42.65 -26.45 22.31
N ARG A 153 41.37 -26.15 22.07
CA ARG A 153 40.32 -27.15 21.82
C ARG A 153 40.31 -27.58 20.36
N GLY A 154 40.04 -28.86 20.14
CA GLY A 154 39.87 -29.47 18.82
C GLY A 154 41.13 -29.46 17.94
N GLU A 155 41.08 -30.20 16.85
CA GLU A 155 42.10 -30.26 15.80
C GLU A 155 41.42 -30.41 14.44
N PHE A 156 42.14 -30.08 13.36
CA PHE A 156 41.69 -30.35 12.00
C PHE A 156 42.24 -31.70 11.55
N VAL A 157 41.37 -32.58 11.08
CA VAL A 157 41.73 -33.95 10.66
C VAL A 157 41.42 -34.17 9.19
N ALA A 158 41.99 -35.23 8.61
CA ALA A 158 41.59 -35.68 7.28
C ALA A 158 40.19 -36.33 7.33
N LEU A 159 39.24 -35.76 6.60
CA LEU A 159 37.88 -36.24 6.45
C LEU A 159 37.70 -36.81 5.05
N GLN A 160 37.62 -38.13 4.95
CA GLN A 160 37.33 -38.79 3.69
C GLN A 160 35.87 -38.63 3.26
N PHE A 161 34.93 -38.65 4.22
CA PHE A 161 33.49 -38.63 3.94
C PHE A 161 32.82 -37.49 4.71
N VAL A 162 32.37 -36.47 3.99
CA VAL A 162 31.71 -35.30 4.56
C VAL A 162 30.23 -35.34 4.21
N PRO A 163 29.31 -35.40 5.18
CA PRO A 163 27.88 -35.34 4.90
C PRO A 163 27.46 -33.92 4.52
N MET A 164 26.70 -33.81 3.45
CA MET A 164 26.36 -32.54 2.82
C MET A 164 24.85 -32.30 2.85
N ASP A 165 24.46 -31.07 3.13
CA ASP A 165 23.10 -30.57 2.92
C ASP A 165 22.93 -30.19 1.44
N HIS A 166 23.86 -29.41 0.90
CA HIS A 166 23.98 -29.15 -0.54
C HIS A 166 25.45 -28.90 -0.92
N LEU A 167 25.76 -28.75 -2.21
CA LEU A 167 27.14 -28.78 -2.72
C LEU A 167 28.16 -27.95 -1.93
N ASN A 168 27.76 -26.76 -1.48
CA ASN A 168 28.63 -25.81 -0.76
C ASN A 168 28.34 -25.73 0.74
N LYS A 169 27.51 -26.63 1.29
CA LYS A 169 27.11 -26.61 2.69
C LYS A 169 27.10 -28.02 3.27
N VAL A 170 27.98 -28.23 4.23
CA VAL A 170 28.01 -29.45 5.04
C VAL A 170 26.77 -29.53 5.94
N MET A 171 26.47 -30.72 6.44
CA MET A 171 25.45 -30.89 7.48
C MET A 171 25.80 -30.14 8.77
N THR A 172 24.85 -29.95 9.67
CA THR A 172 25.19 -29.43 11.00
C THR A 172 26.00 -30.45 11.79
N PHE A 173 27.06 -29.98 12.45
CA PHE A 173 27.85 -30.76 13.40
C PHE A 173 27.35 -30.49 14.82
N GLY A 174 26.95 -31.53 15.55
CA GLY A 174 26.44 -31.40 16.92
C GLY A 174 27.21 -32.25 17.93
N ASP A 175 26.66 -32.39 19.13
CA ASP A 175 27.32 -33.09 20.26
C ASP A 175 27.67 -34.56 19.97
N LYS A 176 26.93 -35.20 19.06
CA LYS A 176 27.15 -36.60 18.61
C LYS A 176 27.98 -36.70 17.32
N GLY A 177 28.51 -35.57 16.84
CA GLY A 177 29.25 -35.45 15.59
C GLY A 177 28.34 -35.13 14.39
N TRP A 178 28.74 -35.59 13.22
CA TRP A 178 28.00 -35.40 11.98
C TRP A 178 26.68 -36.19 11.92
N ASP A 179 25.60 -35.55 11.48
CA ASP A 179 24.32 -36.22 11.20
C ASP A 179 24.24 -36.75 9.76
N TYR A 180 24.72 -37.98 9.55
CA TYR A 180 24.60 -38.68 8.26
C TYR A 180 23.16 -39.10 7.93
N THR A 181 22.24 -39.15 8.89
CA THR A 181 20.86 -39.62 8.66
C THR A 181 20.03 -38.60 7.89
N ARG A 182 20.33 -37.31 8.10
CA ARG A 182 19.69 -36.16 7.46
C ARG A 182 20.47 -35.62 6.26
N ALA A 183 21.62 -36.20 5.95
CA ALA A 183 22.43 -35.78 4.81
C ALA A 183 21.70 -36.03 3.48
N ASN A 184 21.68 -35.02 2.60
CA ASN A 184 21.13 -35.15 1.26
C ASN A 184 22.07 -35.95 0.36
N CYS A 185 23.38 -35.84 0.57
CA CYS A 185 24.42 -36.65 -0.06
C CYS A 185 25.68 -36.69 0.82
N VAL A 186 26.69 -37.45 0.39
CA VAL A 186 28.03 -37.48 0.99
C VAL A 186 29.06 -37.08 -0.06
N ALA A 187 29.94 -36.13 0.28
CA ALA A 187 31.14 -35.83 -0.48
C ALA A 187 32.27 -36.77 -0.05
N GLU A 188 32.82 -37.52 -1.00
CA GLU A 188 33.97 -38.40 -0.80
C GLU A 188 35.24 -37.76 -1.36
N TYR A 189 36.24 -37.58 -0.51
CA TYR A 189 37.59 -37.13 -0.86
C TYR A 189 38.60 -38.29 -0.84
N ASN A 190 39.86 -38.01 -1.14
CA ASN A 190 40.95 -38.96 -0.89
C ASN A 190 41.07 -39.25 0.62
N PRO A 191 41.72 -40.37 1.02
CA PRO A 191 41.90 -40.70 2.45
C PRO A 191 42.58 -39.62 3.30
N ASP A 192 43.40 -38.75 2.69
CA ASP A 192 44.05 -37.61 3.33
C ASP A 192 43.19 -36.32 3.31
N GLY A 193 41.94 -36.43 2.85
CA GLY A 193 41.02 -35.31 2.65
C GLY A 193 41.32 -34.47 1.41
N SER A 194 42.35 -34.79 0.63
CA SER A 194 42.69 -34.05 -0.58
C SER A 194 41.83 -34.43 -1.78
N GLY A 195 42.04 -33.75 -2.89
CA GLY A 195 41.44 -34.10 -4.18
C GLY A 195 40.05 -33.53 -4.39
N GLU A 196 39.54 -33.77 -5.59
CA GLU A 196 38.20 -33.38 -5.97
C GLU A 196 37.18 -34.38 -5.42
N PRO A 197 36.08 -33.91 -4.81
CA PRO A 197 35.10 -34.81 -4.22
C PRO A 197 34.24 -35.52 -5.26
N ILE A 198 33.93 -36.77 -4.97
CA ILE A 198 32.84 -37.52 -5.61
C ILE A 198 31.61 -37.45 -4.69
N PHE A 199 30.48 -37.02 -5.22
CA PHE A 199 29.25 -36.88 -4.46
C PHE A 199 28.37 -38.12 -4.64
N TRP A 200 27.90 -38.66 -3.52
CA TRP A 200 27.11 -39.88 -3.45
C TRP A 200 25.74 -39.61 -2.89
N ALA A 201 24.70 -39.91 -3.66
CA ALA A 201 23.34 -39.89 -3.15
C ALA A 201 23.04 -41.16 -2.33
N LYS A 202 22.08 -41.06 -1.40
CA LYS A 202 21.60 -42.21 -0.64
C LYS A 202 21.02 -43.26 -1.58
N SER A 203 21.34 -44.53 -1.33
CA SER A 203 20.85 -45.66 -2.13
C SER A 203 19.32 -45.66 -2.20
N GLN A 204 18.76 -45.95 -3.38
CA GLN A 204 17.33 -46.19 -3.54
C GLN A 204 17.03 -47.61 -4.01
N SER A 205 15.82 -48.07 -3.71
CA SER A 205 15.33 -49.35 -4.22
C SER A 205 14.96 -49.23 -5.69
N TYR A 206 15.16 -50.32 -6.42
CA TYR A 206 14.84 -50.47 -7.81
C TYR A 206 13.78 -51.57 -7.99
N ASN A 207 12.68 -51.19 -8.64
CA ASN A 207 11.45 -51.98 -8.80
C ASN A 207 11.16 -52.31 -10.28
N ARG A 208 12.24 -52.47 -11.08
CA ARG A 208 12.26 -52.93 -12.49
C ARG A 208 11.80 -51.86 -13.51
N GLN A 209 12.77 -51.12 -14.05
CA GLN A 209 12.63 -50.06 -15.08
C GLN A 209 13.57 -50.35 -16.28
N THR A 210 13.53 -49.58 -17.36
CA THR A 210 14.56 -49.67 -18.43
C THR A 210 15.83 -48.89 -18.05
N PHE A 211 16.93 -49.07 -18.81
CA PHE A 211 18.12 -48.24 -18.64
C PHE A 211 17.78 -46.75 -18.78
N ASP A 212 17.06 -46.38 -19.84
CA ASP A 212 16.69 -45.01 -20.12
C ASP A 212 15.84 -44.41 -18.99
N GLU A 213 14.81 -45.13 -18.53
CA GLU A 213 13.95 -44.69 -17.42
C GLU A 213 14.74 -44.48 -16.11
N LEU A 214 15.66 -45.39 -15.79
CA LEU A 214 16.50 -45.25 -14.59
C LEU A 214 17.53 -44.12 -14.78
N SER A 215 18.13 -44.00 -15.96
CA SER A 215 19.11 -42.98 -16.30
C SER A 215 18.49 -41.58 -16.22
N ASP A 216 17.27 -41.39 -16.72
CA ASP A 216 16.52 -40.14 -16.61
C ASP A 216 16.21 -39.81 -15.15
N LYS A 217 15.78 -40.80 -14.37
CA LYS A 217 15.52 -40.63 -12.93
C LYS A 217 16.78 -40.26 -12.15
N VAL A 218 17.92 -40.87 -12.48
CA VAL A 218 19.22 -40.57 -11.88
C VAL A 218 19.70 -39.17 -12.28
N SER A 219 19.57 -38.81 -13.55
CA SER A 219 19.99 -37.49 -14.08
C SER A 219 19.14 -36.34 -13.51
N ALA A 220 17.85 -36.59 -13.30
CA ALA A 220 16.91 -35.66 -12.67
C ALA A 220 17.03 -35.61 -11.14
N MET A 221 17.81 -36.50 -10.51
CA MET A 221 18.02 -36.50 -9.07
C MET A 221 18.75 -35.23 -8.64
N ASN A 222 18.18 -34.54 -7.65
CA ASN A 222 18.73 -33.30 -7.10
C ASN A 222 19.34 -33.52 -5.71
N ALA A 223 20.15 -34.58 -5.55
CA ALA A 223 20.86 -34.84 -4.30
C ALA A 223 21.91 -33.73 -4.09
N CYS A 224 21.91 -33.10 -2.92
CA CYS A 224 22.75 -31.95 -2.60
C CYS A 224 22.61 -30.73 -3.54
N ASN A 225 21.46 -30.57 -4.18
CA ASN A 225 21.23 -29.54 -5.21
C ASN A 225 22.14 -29.68 -6.45
N ILE A 226 22.64 -30.88 -6.70
CA ILE A 226 23.48 -31.20 -7.85
C ILE A 226 22.63 -31.86 -8.93
N LYS A 227 22.70 -31.36 -10.16
CA LYS A 227 22.06 -31.97 -11.33
C LYS A 227 23.05 -32.78 -12.15
N GLY A 228 22.54 -33.72 -12.96
CA GLY A 228 23.36 -34.51 -13.87
C GLY A 228 24.14 -35.61 -13.17
N SER A 229 23.60 -36.15 -12.06
CA SER A 229 24.14 -37.38 -11.48
C SER A 229 24.02 -38.52 -12.48
N ARG A 230 24.91 -39.51 -12.37
CA ARG A 230 24.93 -40.69 -13.24
C ARG A 230 24.86 -41.97 -12.43
N LEU A 231 24.45 -43.05 -13.09
CA LEU A 231 24.51 -44.38 -12.50
C LEU A 231 25.99 -44.79 -12.36
N ILE A 232 26.30 -45.53 -11.30
CA ILE A 232 27.65 -46.07 -11.12
C ILE A 232 28.02 -47.06 -12.24
N GLU A 233 29.25 -46.98 -12.73
CA GLU A 233 29.79 -47.95 -13.69
C GLU A 233 30.06 -49.30 -13.04
N ALA A 234 29.76 -50.39 -13.75
CA ALA A 234 29.83 -51.75 -13.22
C ALA A 234 31.21 -52.13 -12.68
N ASP A 235 32.30 -51.67 -13.28
CA ASP A 235 33.65 -51.94 -12.76
C ASP A 235 33.99 -51.11 -11.52
N ALA A 236 33.45 -49.90 -11.41
CA ALA A 236 33.57 -49.10 -10.19
C ALA A 236 32.76 -49.75 -9.05
N ALA A 237 31.55 -50.19 -9.34
CA ALA A 237 30.70 -50.91 -8.39
C ALA A 237 31.38 -52.19 -7.86
N LYS A 238 32.04 -52.97 -8.72
CA LYS A 238 32.84 -54.15 -8.30
C LYS A 238 33.96 -53.80 -7.34
N ARG A 239 34.71 -52.71 -7.60
CA ARG A 239 35.81 -52.26 -6.73
C ARG A 239 35.32 -51.76 -5.38
N LEU A 240 34.17 -51.09 -5.32
CA LEU A 240 33.62 -50.56 -4.08
C LEU A 240 33.12 -51.65 -3.14
N ARG A 241 32.70 -52.82 -3.65
CA ARG A 241 32.22 -53.92 -2.80
C ARG A 241 33.28 -54.50 -1.86
N SER A 242 34.56 -54.41 -2.20
CA SER A 242 35.66 -54.88 -1.35
C SER A 242 36.24 -53.76 -0.47
N ARG A 243 35.67 -52.55 -0.54
CA ARG A 243 36.16 -51.39 0.20
C ARG A 243 35.64 -51.40 1.64
N THR A 244 36.55 -51.19 2.58
CA THR A 244 36.18 -50.97 3.98
C THR A 244 35.75 -49.51 4.17
N VAL A 245 34.53 -49.28 4.65
CA VAL A 245 34.02 -47.94 5.02
C VAL A 245 33.23 -47.99 6.33
N ASP A 246 33.21 -46.87 7.04
CA ASP A 246 32.47 -46.67 8.30
C ASP A 246 30.98 -46.99 8.13
N GLU A 247 30.36 -47.58 9.17
CA GLU A 247 28.94 -47.96 9.19
C GLU A 247 28.00 -46.80 8.86
N LYS A 248 28.32 -45.57 9.29
CA LYS A 248 27.50 -44.38 9.11
C LYS A 248 27.36 -43.94 7.65
N VAL A 249 28.34 -44.28 6.81
CA VAL A 249 28.40 -43.85 5.40
C VAL A 249 27.95 -44.96 4.43
N ARG A 250 27.63 -46.16 4.95
CA ARG A 250 27.30 -47.34 4.13
C ARG A 250 26.10 -47.15 3.22
N SER A 251 25.08 -46.40 3.67
CA SER A 251 23.90 -46.09 2.86
C SER A 251 24.17 -45.14 1.69
N PHE A 252 25.38 -44.58 1.60
CA PHE A 252 25.79 -43.63 0.56
C PHE A 252 26.88 -44.20 -0.36
N VAL A 253 27.90 -44.89 0.17
CA VAL A 253 29.14 -45.21 -0.61
C VAL A 253 29.40 -46.71 -0.77
N ILE A 254 28.35 -47.54 -0.67
CA ILE A 254 28.39 -49.02 -0.80
C ILE A 254 29.31 -49.67 0.26
N ASN A 255 28.71 -50.39 1.22
CA ASN A 255 29.42 -51.44 1.95
C ASN A 255 28.48 -52.60 2.30
N SER A 256 28.96 -53.80 2.04
CA SER A 256 28.51 -55.11 2.55
C SER A 256 27.08 -55.20 3.12
N PHE A 257 26.11 -55.52 2.26
CA PHE A 257 25.04 -56.47 2.57
C PHE A 257 24.65 -57.25 1.31
N SER A 258 24.08 -58.44 1.51
CA SER A 258 23.75 -59.55 0.60
C SER A 258 22.78 -59.24 -0.56
N GLY A 259 22.70 -58.00 -1.03
CA GLY A 259 21.77 -57.52 -2.04
C GLY A 259 22.38 -57.34 -3.44
N TYR A 260 21.49 -57.06 -4.40
CA TYR A 260 21.80 -56.90 -5.81
C TYR A 260 21.97 -55.40 -6.14
N LEU A 261 23.13 -54.98 -6.66
CA LEU A 261 23.39 -53.58 -7.03
C LEU A 261 23.22 -53.38 -8.54
N VAL A 262 22.38 -52.45 -8.95
CA VAL A 262 22.25 -52.04 -10.35
C VAL A 262 23.40 -51.10 -10.70
N ALA A 263 24.08 -51.38 -11.82
CA ALA A 263 25.13 -50.56 -12.37
C ALA A 263 25.02 -50.44 -13.90
N ASN A 264 25.66 -49.40 -14.45
CA ASN A 264 25.78 -49.19 -15.89
C ASN A 264 26.91 -50.05 -16.46
N ARG A 265 26.65 -50.71 -17.58
CA ARG A 265 27.63 -51.35 -18.45
C ARG A 265 27.36 -50.89 -19.87
N ASN A 266 28.10 -49.88 -20.35
CA ASN A 266 28.00 -49.39 -21.73
C ASN A 266 26.55 -49.08 -22.19
N GLY A 267 25.73 -48.46 -21.33
CA GLY A 267 24.34 -48.13 -21.65
C GLY A 267 23.33 -49.25 -21.39
N THR A 268 23.71 -50.29 -20.64
CA THR A 268 22.80 -51.36 -20.20
C THR A 268 22.89 -51.58 -18.69
N LEU A 269 21.78 -52.02 -18.08
CA LEU A 269 21.71 -52.31 -16.65
C LEU A 269 22.20 -53.72 -16.36
N VAL A 270 23.18 -53.82 -15.45
CA VAL A 270 23.68 -55.10 -14.93
C VAL A 270 23.56 -55.14 -13.42
N SER A 271 23.39 -56.35 -12.88
CA SER A 271 23.35 -56.61 -11.45
C SER A 271 24.72 -57.05 -10.94
N ILE A 272 25.23 -56.36 -9.92
CA ILE A 272 26.52 -56.65 -9.29
C ILE A 272 26.27 -57.33 -7.94
N LYS A 273 26.62 -58.62 -7.86
CA LYS A 273 26.53 -59.47 -6.65
C LYS A 273 27.92 -59.93 -6.19
N GLU A 274 27.99 -60.60 -5.03
CA GLU A 274 29.25 -61.09 -4.46
C GLU A 274 29.94 -62.09 -5.40
N SER A 275 29.14 -62.94 -6.06
CA SER A 275 29.62 -63.93 -7.01
C SER A 275 29.96 -63.35 -8.40
N GLY A 276 29.92 -62.02 -8.58
CA GLY A 276 30.21 -61.34 -9.86
C GLY A 276 29.01 -60.61 -10.47
N GLU A 277 29.08 -60.38 -11.78
CA GLU A 277 28.07 -59.67 -12.58
C GLU A 277 27.03 -60.65 -13.13
N SER A 278 25.76 -60.25 -13.17
CA SER A 278 24.67 -61.02 -13.77
C SER A 278 23.56 -60.11 -14.28
N ASP A 279 22.60 -60.69 -15.02
CA ASP A 279 21.41 -59.97 -15.47
C ASP A 279 20.52 -59.51 -14.31
N ILE A 280 19.69 -58.50 -14.58
CA ILE A 280 18.72 -57.94 -13.64
C ILE A 280 17.52 -58.91 -13.48
N SER A 281 17.44 -59.57 -12.32
CA SER A 281 16.31 -60.44 -11.98
C SER A 281 15.06 -59.63 -11.53
N PRO A 282 13.84 -60.00 -11.96
CA PRO A 282 12.60 -59.43 -11.43
C PRO A 282 12.38 -59.63 -9.96
N ASP A 283 12.73 -60.83 -9.50
CA ASP A 283 12.15 -61.43 -8.31
C ASP A 283 12.96 -61.05 -7.06
N LEU A 284 13.90 -60.13 -7.25
CA LEU A 284 14.90 -59.74 -6.28
C LEU A 284 14.87 -58.22 -6.14
N SER A 285 15.02 -57.74 -4.91
CA SER A 285 15.19 -56.31 -4.64
C SER A 285 16.58 -55.87 -5.06
N HIS A 286 16.67 -54.91 -5.97
CA HIS A 286 17.94 -54.28 -6.35
C HIS A 286 18.04 -52.89 -5.74
N GLN A 287 19.26 -52.46 -5.45
CA GLN A 287 19.58 -51.10 -5.05
C GLN A 287 20.39 -50.41 -6.13
N TRP A 288 20.32 -49.08 -6.17
CA TRP A 288 21.16 -48.26 -7.06
C TRP A 288 21.63 -47.01 -6.33
N PHE A 289 22.74 -46.46 -6.81
CA PHE A 289 23.37 -45.24 -6.31
C PHE A 289 23.52 -44.25 -7.46
N ALA A 290 23.12 -43.00 -7.20
CA ALA A 290 23.50 -41.88 -8.05
C ALA A 290 24.86 -41.35 -7.57
N VAL A 291 25.76 -41.16 -8.52
CA VAL A 291 27.08 -40.59 -8.29
C VAL A 291 27.26 -39.34 -9.16
N TRP A 292 27.88 -38.31 -8.61
CA TRP A 292 28.23 -37.12 -9.36
C TRP A 292 29.69 -36.74 -9.11
N SER A 293 30.34 -36.27 -10.17
CA SER A 293 31.71 -35.75 -10.16
C SER A 293 31.79 -34.58 -11.14
N LEU A 294 32.61 -33.57 -10.85
CA LEU A 294 32.74 -32.39 -11.71
C LEU A 294 33.16 -32.81 -13.14
N PRO A 295 32.41 -32.41 -14.19
CA PRO A 295 32.73 -32.74 -15.58
C PRO A 295 34.14 -32.31 -15.99
N ALA A 296 34.67 -32.88 -17.08
CA ALA A 296 35.98 -32.48 -17.61
C ALA A 296 35.98 -31.00 -18.04
N GLY A 297 37.13 -30.33 -17.93
CA GLY A 297 37.24 -28.89 -18.21
C GLY A 297 36.69 -28.46 -19.57
N ALA A 298 36.88 -29.27 -20.62
CA ALA A 298 36.35 -28.96 -21.95
C ALA A 298 34.80 -28.91 -21.98
N GLN A 299 34.14 -29.87 -21.33
CA GLN A 299 32.69 -29.90 -21.23
C GLN A 299 32.15 -28.71 -20.41
N LEU A 300 32.84 -28.36 -19.32
CA LEU A 300 32.47 -27.19 -18.52
C LEU A 300 32.53 -25.89 -19.34
N VAL A 301 33.55 -25.74 -20.19
CA VAL A 301 33.70 -24.59 -21.10
C VAL A 301 32.57 -24.56 -22.13
N ASP A 302 32.25 -25.68 -22.76
CA ASP A 302 31.16 -25.74 -23.76
C ASP A 302 29.80 -25.36 -23.15
N GLU A 303 29.52 -25.80 -21.91
CA GLU A 303 28.28 -25.48 -21.19
C GLU A 303 28.17 -23.98 -20.85
N ILE A 304 29.23 -23.36 -20.34
CA ILE A 304 29.21 -21.92 -20.00
C ILE A 304 29.17 -21.05 -21.27
N ASP A 305 29.81 -21.47 -22.36
CA ASP A 305 29.81 -20.72 -23.62
C ASP A 305 28.39 -20.61 -24.21
N GLY A 306 27.60 -21.68 -24.14
CA GLY A 306 26.19 -21.64 -24.53
C GLY A 306 25.36 -20.66 -23.69
N ALA A 307 25.61 -20.61 -22.38
CA ALA A 307 24.92 -19.69 -21.48
C ALA A 307 25.34 -18.23 -21.71
N GLN A 308 26.62 -17.96 -21.92
CA GLN A 308 27.16 -16.62 -22.22
C GLN A 308 26.62 -16.09 -23.56
N LEU A 309 26.54 -16.93 -24.59
CA LEU A 309 25.97 -16.52 -25.88
C LEU A 309 24.51 -16.07 -25.72
N THR A 310 23.72 -16.83 -24.97
CA THR A 310 22.32 -16.48 -24.66
C THR A 310 22.22 -15.15 -23.91
N GLN A 311 23.09 -14.93 -22.92
CA GLN A 311 23.09 -13.68 -22.15
C GLN A 311 23.52 -12.47 -22.96
N LYS A 312 24.47 -12.65 -23.88
CA LYS A 312 24.94 -11.58 -24.77
C LYS A 312 23.83 -11.08 -25.69
N VAL A 313 23.01 -11.98 -26.24
CA VAL A 313 21.84 -11.61 -27.06
C VAL A 313 20.86 -10.76 -26.25
N ARG A 314 20.50 -11.22 -25.04
CA ARG A 314 19.60 -10.51 -24.13
C ARG A 314 20.11 -9.11 -23.76
N SER A 315 21.41 -9.00 -23.47
CA SER A 315 22.04 -7.72 -23.12
C SER A 315 22.01 -6.74 -24.30
N SER A 316 22.16 -7.22 -25.54
CA SER A 316 22.01 -6.39 -26.74
C SER A 316 20.58 -5.92 -26.97
N GLU A 317 19.58 -6.77 -26.74
CA GLU A 317 18.16 -6.41 -26.80
C GLU A 317 17.81 -5.36 -25.73
N GLN A 318 18.39 -5.52 -24.53
CA GLN A 318 18.24 -4.59 -23.42
C GLN A 318 18.81 -3.21 -23.79
N ALA A 319 20.04 -3.17 -24.31
CA ALA A 319 20.70 -1.94 -24.73
C ALA A 319 19.90 -1.19 -25.82
N SER A 320 19.37 -1.91 -26.82
CA SER A 320 18.52 -1.30 -27.85
C SER A 320 17.25 -0.70 -27.26
N SER A 321 16.58 -1.43 -26.36
CA SER A 321 15.35 -0.96 -25.71
C SER A 321 15.60 0.28 -24.84
N LEU A 322 16.72 0.29 -24.11
CA LEU A 322 17.14 1.45 -23.32
C LEU A 322 17.42 2.67 -24.19
N GLN A 323 18.11 2.48 -25.33
CA GLN A 323 18.38 3.58 -26.25
C GLN A 323 17.09 4.17 -26.82
N GLN A 324 16.14 3.32 -27.23
CA GLN A 324 14.82 3.77 -27.70
C GLN A 324 14.07 4.59 -26.64
N ALA A 325 14.12 4.17 -25.36
CA ALA A 325 13.50 4.90 -24.27
C ALA A 325 14.20 6.26 -24.01
N ARG A 326 15.54 6.31 -24.07
CA ARG A 326 16.30 7.57 -23.97
C ARG A 326 15.92 8.54 -25.09
N ASP A 327 15.89 8.05 -26.33
CA ASP A 327 15.54 8.85 -27.50
C ASP A 327 14.09 9.36 -27.41
N ALA A 328 13.17 8.54 -26.90
CA ALA A 328 11.78 8.94 -26.65
C ALA A 328 11.69 10.11 -25.67
N VAL A 329 12.38 10.04 -24.52
CA VAL A 329 12.41 11.14 -23.55
C VAL A 329 12.91 12.44 -24.19
N VAL A 330 14.05 12.39 -24.89
CA VAL A 330 14.64 13.56 -25.55
C VAL A 330 13.72 14.14 -26.62
N ASN A 331 13.12 13.29 -27.45
CA ASN A 331 12.21 13.73 -28.51
C ASN A 331 10.92 14.34 -27.96
N LEU A 332 10.33 13.77 -26.91
CA LEU A 332 9.13 14.35 -26.30
C LEU A 332 9.43 15.69 -25.63
N LEU A 333 10.58 15.82 -24.96
CA LEU A 333 11.02 17.08 -24.37
C LEU A 333 11.25 18.17 -25.43
N SER A 334 11.76 17.80 -26.62
CA SER A 334 11.98 18.78 -27.69
C SER A 334 10.66 19.34 -28.25
N LEU A 335 9.62 18.51 -28.39
CA LEU A 335 8.28 18.93 -28.80
C LEU A 335 7.66 19.99 -27.87
N LEU A 336 7.98 19.94 -26.56
CA LEU A 336 7.54 20.97 -25.60
C LEU A 336 8.21 22.34 -25.83
N GLY A 337 9.25 22.42 -26.66
CA GLY A 337 9.92 23.66 -27.03
C GLY A 337 9.37 24.34 -28.29
N ASP A 338 8.40 23.73 -28.98
CA ASP A 338 7.85 24.27 -30.22
C ASP A 338 6.96 25.50 -30.00
N THR A 339 6.84 26.35 -31.02
CA THR A 339 6.00 27.56 -30.97
C THR A 339 4.51 27.24 -30.87
N SER A 340 4.10 26.05 -31.30
CA SER A 340 2.73 25.53 -31.21
C SER A 340 2.79 24.06 -30.79
N VAL A 341 2.68 23.82 -29.49
CA VAL A 341 2.77 22.47 -28.91
C VAL A 341 1.41 21.77 -28.95
N ASP A 342 1.36 20.54 -29.47
CA ASP A 342 0.21 19.64 -29.32
C ASP A 342 0.39 18.77 -28.06
N TYR A 343 -0.06 19.28 -26.92
CA TYR A 343 0.06 18.58 -25.63
C TYR A 343 -0.66 17.23 -25.59
N THR A 344 -1.74 17.07 -26.36
CA THR A 344 -2.51 15.82 -26.41
C THR A 344 -1.68 14.73 -27.08
N ARG A 345 -1.01 15.08 -28.17
CA ARG A 345 -0.08 14.18 -28.85
C ARG A 345 1.13 13.84 -27.99
N VAL A 346 1.76 14.82 -27.34
CA VAL A 346 2.92 14.55 -26.44
C VAL A 346 2.53 13.58 -25.32
N SER A 347 1.35 13.77 -24.71
CA SER A 347 0.85 12.89 -23.66
C SER A 347 0.56 11.48 -24.19
N ALA A 348 -0.04 11.36 -25.38
CA ALA A 348 -0.35 10.07 -26.01
C ALA A 348 0.93 9.31 -26.40
N ASP A 349 1.90 9.98 -27.01
CA ASP A 349 3.19 9.41 -27.39
C ASP A 349 3.97 8.97 -26.14
N SER A 350 3.97 9.78 -25.07
CA SER A 350 4.56 9.40 -23.77
C SER A 350 3.90 8.15 -23.18
N ALA A 351 2.56 8.09 -23.13
CA ALA A 351 1.83 6.93 -22.61
C ALA A 351 2.11 5.65 -23.41
N GLN A 352 2.28 5.75 -24.73
CA GLN A 352 2.68 4.63 -25.58
C GLN A 352 4.09 4.12 -25.20
N HIS A 353 5.06 5.02 -25.06
CA HIS A 353 6.42 4.65 -24.65
C HIS A 353 6.48 4.07 -23.24
N GLN A 354 5.70 4.61 -22.30
CA GLN A 354 5.56 4.07 -20.94
C GLN A 354 5.02 2.63 -20.97
N THR A 355 4.00 2.36 -21.79
CA THR A 355 3.41 1.03 -21.94
C THR A 355 4.42 0.04 -22.52
N LEU A 356 5.13 0.44 -23.58
CA LEU A 356 6.17 -0.39 -24.20
C LEU A 356 7.28 -0.72 -23.20
N LEU A 357 7.83 0.29 -22.52
CA LEU A 357 8.92 0.09 -21.56
C LEU A 357 8.48 -0.72 -20.34
N SER A 358 7.25 -0.54 -19.86
CA SER A 358 6.70 -1.33 -18.75
C SER A 358 6.56 -2.81 -19.12
N SER A 359 6.12 -3.11 -20.35
CA SER A 359 6.04 -4.48 -20.88
C SER A 359 7.42 -5.13 -20.98
N VAL A 360 8.40 -4.37 -21.48
CA VAL A 360 9.80 -4.81 -21.58
C VAL A 360 10.39 -5.08 -20.18
N LEU A 361 10.15 -4.20 -19.21
CA LEU A 361 10.58 -4.38 -17.82
C LEU A 361 10.01 -5.66 -17.20
N ALA A 362 8.72 -5.96 -17.43
CA ALA A 362 8.11 -7.20 -16.94
C ALA A 362 8.82 -8.44 -17.52
N SER A 363 9.10 -8.44 -18.82
CA SER A 363 9.85 -9.52 -19.49
C SER A 363 11.25 -9.68 -18.90
N TRP A 364 11.97 -8.58 -18.64
CA TRP A 364 13.30 -8.63 -18.04
C TRP A 364 13.28 -9.19 -16.61
N GLN A 365 12.25 -8.88 -15.83
CA GLN A 365 12.08 -9.43 -14.48
C GLN A 365 11.90 -10.95 -14.50
N ASP A 366 11.11 -11.46 -15.45
CA ASP A 366 10.91 -12.91 -15.63
C ASP A 366 12.21 -13.60 -16.06
N ILE A 367 12.95 -12.99 -16.98
CA ILE A 367 14.28 -13.47 -17.42
C ILE A 367 15.25 -13.49 -16.24
N TYR A 368 15.30 -12.42 -15.45
CA TYR A 368 16.14 -12.31 -14.25
C TYR A 368 15.85 -13.44 -13.26
N SER A 369 14.57 -13.61 -12.93
CA SER A 369 14.12 -14.62 -11.97
C SER A 369 14.41 -16.05 -12.47
N GLY A 370 14.29 -16.28 -13.79
CA GLY A 370 14.53 -17.57 -14.42
C GLY A 370 16.00 -18.01 -14.50
N HIS A 371 16.97 -17.10 -14.49
CA HIS A 371 18.39 -17.48 -14.63
C HIS A 371 19.13 -17.73 -13.31
N GLN A 372 18.57 -17.31 -12.16
CA GLN A 372 19.23 -17.45 -10.86
C GLN A 372 19.71 -18.89 -10.57
N PRO A 373 18.94 -19.95 -10.92
CA PRO A 373 19.42 -21.32 -10.79
C PRO A 373 20.64 -21.64 -11.67
N ALA A 374 20.74 -21.03 -12.86
CA ALA A 374 21.86 -21.24 -13.78
C ALA A 374 23.14 -20.57 -13.27
N ILE A 375 23.06 -19.32 -12.76
CA ILE A 375 24.20 -18.67 -12.09
C ILE A 375 24.68 -19.53 -10.93
N SER A 376 23.76 -19.93 -10.05
CA SER A 376 24.07 -20.75 -8.89
C SER A 376 24.76 -22.05 -9.29
N PHE A 377 24.27 -22.71 -10.33
CA PHE A 377 24.86 -23.92 -10.90
C PHE A 377 26.30 -23.68 -11.38
N PHE A 378 26.55 -22.65 -12.20
CA PHE A 378 27.90 -22.39 -12.71
C PHE A 378 28.89 -21.97 -11.63
N VAL A 379 28.48 -21.12 -10.68
CA VAL A 379 29.31 -20.71 -9.54
C VAL A 379 29.70 -21.92 -8.69
N GLN A 380 28.75 -22.83 -8.46
CA GLN A 380 28.98 -24.08 -7.75
C GLN A 380 30.05 -24.95 -8.43
N GLN A 381 29.94 -25.17 -9.74
CA GLN A 381 30.95 -25.91 -10.50
C GLN A 381 32.31 -25.20 -10.48
N ALA A 382 32.33 -23.87 -10.58
CA ALA A 382 33.55 -23.07 -10.59
C ALA A 382 34.33 -23.17 -9.27
N ILE A 383 33.63 -23.25 -8.13
CA ILE A 383 34.26 -23.45 -6.82
C ILE A 383 35.06 -24.76 -6.78
N LEU A 384 34.48 -25.85 -7.29
CA LEU A 384 35.17 -27.15 -7.36
C LEU A 384 36.30 -27.13 -8.39
N ALA A 385 36.10 -26.48 -9.54
CA ALA A 385 37.08 -26.41 -10.62
C ALA A 385 38.30 -25.54 -10.27
N LYS A 386 38.19 -24.62 -9.30
CA LYS A 386 39.23 -23.64 -8.94
C LYS A 386 40.59 -24.26 -8.65
N ASN A 387 40.62 -25.47 -8.11
CA ASN A 387 41.86 -26.15 -7.71
C ASN A 387 42.44 -27.04 -8.82
N ARG A 388 41.77 -27.17 -9.98
CA ARG A 388 42.30 -27.92 -11.11
C ARG A 388 43.40 -27.12 -11.81
N SER A 389 44.48 -27.81 -12.17
CA SER A 389 45.62 -27.22 -12.89
C SER A 389 45.46 -27.24 -14.41
N ASP A 390 44.42 -27.89 -14.95
CA ASP A 390 44.21 -27.94 -16.40
C ASP A 390 43.68 -26.60 -16.93
N ASN A 391 44.17 -26.20 -18.11
CA ASN A 391 43.88 -24.90 -18.70
C ASN A 391 42.37 -24.68 -18.94
N LYS A 392 41.63 -25.76 -19.25
CA LYS A 392 40.20 -25.65 -19.55
C LYS A 392 39.35 -25.41 -18.31
N SER A 393 39.68 -26.03 -17.17
CA SER A 393 39.02 -25.72 -15.90
C SER A 393 39.33 -24.30 -15.42
N GLN A 394 40.55 -23.79 -15.63
CA GLN A 394 40.89 -22.39 -15.33
C GLN A 394 40.13 -21.41 -16.23
N GLU A 395 40.03 -21.71 -17.54
CA GLU A 395 39.22 -20.96 -18.50
C GLU A 395 37.74 -20.93 -18.09
N PHE A 396 37.18 -22.08 -17.67
CA PHE A 396 35.81 -22.16 -17.18
C PHE A 396 35.57 -21.22 -15.98
N VAL A 397 36.45 -21.23 -14.97
CA VAL A 397 36.32 -20.34 -13.80
C VAL A 397 36.30 -18.87 -14.21
N LEU A 398 37.16 -18.46 -15.15
CA LEU A 398 37.17 -17.09 -15.69
C LEU A 398 35.87 -16.77 -16.44
N LYS A 399 35.37 -17.68 -17.27
CA LYS A 399 34.10 -17.51 -18.00
C LYS A 399 32.90 -17.39 -17.07
N VAL A 400 32.84 -18.16 -15.99
CA VAL A 400 31.80 -18.04 -14.97
C VAL A 400 31.84 -16.65 -14.30
N ASN A 401 33.03 -16.12 -13.98
CA ASN A 401 33.13 -14.76 -13.44
C ASN A 401 32.61 -13.70 -14.41
N ASN A 402 32.95 -13.80 -15.70
CA ASN A 402 32.43 -12.91 -16.73
C ASN A 402 30.91 -13.02 -16.85
N TYR A 403 30.37 -14.24 -16.88
CA TYR A 403 28.94 -14.49 -16.93
C TYR A 403 28.19 -13.87 -15.74
N VAL A 404 28.73 -13.96 -14.53
CA VAL A 404 28.18 -13.30 -13.34
C VAL A 404 28.23 -11.77 -13.47
N SER A 405 29.32 -11.23 -14.03
CA SER A 405 29.44 -9.79 -14.30
C SER A 405 28.41 -9.29 -15.32
N ASP A 406 28.19 -10.04 -16.41
CA ASP A 406 27.22 -9.71 -17.45
C ASP A 406 25.79 -9.64 -16.87
N TRP A 407 25.45 -10.49 -15.90
CA TRP A 407 24.16 -10.45 -15.22
C TRP A 407 24.01 -9.28 -14.26
N ARG A 408 25.10 -8.80 -13.64
CA ARG A 408 25.05 -7.56 -12.85
C ARG A 408 24.80 -6.34 -13.73
N GLU A 409 25.39 -6.30 -14.92
CA GLU A 409 25.09 -5.26 -15.90
C GLU A 409 23.62 -5.32 -16.34
N TYR A 410 23.09 -6.52 -16.56
CA TYR A 410 21.68 -6.71 -16.87
C TYR A 410 20.74 -6.18 -15.77
N GLU A 411 21.10 -6.39 -14.50
CA GLU A 411 20.38 -5.87 -13.34
C GLU A 411 20.50 -4.34 -13.23
N TYR A 412 21.69 -3.78 -13.46
CA TYR A 412 21.88 -2.33 -13.50
C TYR A 412 21.03 -1.67 -14.59
N ASN A 413 20.96 -2.28 -15.77
CA ASN A 413 20.14 -1.80 -16.87
C ASN A 413 18.63 -1.83 -16.55
N PHE A 414 18.16 -2.74 -15.70
CA PHE A 414 16.78 -2.74 -15.19
C PHE A 414 16.49 -1.49 -14.34
N LEU A 415 17.44 -1.08 -13.48
CA LEU A 415 17.32 0.16 -12.71
C LEU A 415 17.28 1.39 -13.62
N VAL A 416 18.11 1.42 -14.67
CA VAL A 416 18.11 2.48 -15.68
C VAL A 416 16.77 2.55 -16.42
N ALA A 417 16.21 1.42 -16.86
CA ALA A 417 14.88 1.39 -17.49
C ALA A 417 13.77 1.88 -16.56
N THR A 418 13.85 1.53 -15.27
CA THR A 418 12.89 2.02 -14.27
C THR A 418 12.97 3.54 -14.10
N ALA A 419 14.18 4.10 -14.12
CA ALA A 419 14.38 5.55 -14.10
C ALA A 419 13.83 6.21 -15.39
N LEU A 420 14.06 5.64 -16.56
CA LEU A 420 13.53 6.16 -17.83
C LEU A 420 12.00 6.11 -17.89
N LEU A 421 11.37 5.07 -17.33
CA LEU A 421 9.91 5.00 -17.23
C LEU A 421 9.36 6.17 -16.40
N LYS A 422 10.03 6.48 -15.29
CA LYS A 422 9.71 7.64 -14.47
C LYS A 422 9.95 8.96 -15.20
N GLU A 423 11.01 9.07 -15.99
CA GLU A 423 11.25 10.26 -16.84
C GLU A 423 10.13 10.47 -17.84
N LEU A 424 9.67 9.43 -18.54
CA LEU A 424 8.52 9.53 -19.45
C LEU A 424 7.24 10.01 -18.74
N GLN A 425 7.00 9.53 -17.51
CA GLN A 425 5.88 10.01 -16.68
C GLN A 425 6.03 11.50 -16.35
N ALA A 426 7.23 11.95 -16.01
CA ALA A 426 7.47 13.36 -15.73
C ALA A 426 7.31 14.23 -16.98
N VAL A 427 7.71 13.76 -18.17
CA VAL A 427 7.45 14.48 -19.43
C VAL A 427 5.95 14.65 -19.67
N ASP A 428 5.14 13.62 -19.39
CA ASP A 428 3.68 13.70 -19.49
C ASP A 428 3.09 14.71 -18.49
N SER A 429 3.51 14.67 -17.22
CA SER A 429 3.10 15.66 -16.20
C SER A 429 3.52 17.08 -16.57
N LEU A 430 4.73 17.27 -17.11
CA LEU A 430 5.21 18.56 -17.61
C LEU A 430 4.35 19.06 -18.79
N ALA A 431 4.03 18.18 -19.75
CA ALA A 431 3.15 18.52 -20.87
C ALA A 431 1.76 18.97 -20.39
N LYS A 432 1.18 18.25 -19.42
CA LYS A 432 -0.10 18.60 -18.78
C LYS A 432 -0.02 19.93 -18.05
N LEU A 433 1.09 20.21 -17.34
CA LEU A 433 1.29 21.48 -16.65
C LEU A 433 1.37 22.65 -17.63
N HIS A 434 2.09 22.51 -18.74
CA HIS A 434 2.12 23.50 -19.82
C HIS A 434 0.73 23.72 -20.44
N GLN A 435 -0.01 22.66 -20.72
CA GLN A 435 -1.39 22.74 -21.20
C GLN A 435 -2.27 23.51 -20.21
N GLN A 436 -2.14 23.21 -18.92
CA GLN A 436 -2.92 23.84 -17.87
C GLN A 436 -2.55 25.32 -17.69
N ASN A 437 -1.29 25.69 -17.90
CA ASN A 437 -0.86 27.08 -17.95
C ASN A 437 -1.59 27.89 -19.04
N ALA A 438 -1.75 27.30 -20.23
CA ALA A 438 -2.50 27.90 -21.33
C ALA A 438 -4.00 28.00 -21.01
N ILE A 439 -4.57 26.97 -20.37
CA ILE A 439 -5.97 26.98 -19.93
C ILE A 439 -6.21 28.08 -18.90
N ILE A 440 -5.37 28.20 -17.86
CA ILE A 440 -5.46 29.27 -16.86
C ILE A 440 -5.38 30.64 -17.53
N ALA A 441 -4.43 30.85 -18.44
CA ALA A 441 -4.31 32.12 -19.17
C ALA A 441 -5.60 32.46 -19.94
N SER A 442 -6.21 31.46 -20.59
CA SER A 442 -7.48 31.63 -21.30
C SER A 442 -8.66 31.91 -20.36
N SER A 443 -8.69 31.27 -19.18
CA SER A 443 -9.72 31.47 -18.16
C SER A 443 -9.62 32.86 -17.53
N ILE A 444 -8.40 33.36 -17.29
CA ILE A 444 -8.16 34.75 -16.85
C ILE A 444 -8.63 35.74 -17.93
N ALA A 445 -8.22 35.53 -19.19
CA ALA A 445 -8.62 36.42 -20.29
C ALA A 445 -10.15 36.45 -20.50
N ALA A 446 -10.82 35.30 -20.37
CA ALA A 446 -12.27 35.21 -20.45
C ALA A 446 -12.97 35.93 -19.28
N LEU A 447 -12.37 35.88 -18.10
CA LEU A 447 -12.85 36.59 -16.90
C LEU A 447 -12.71 38.11 -17.05
N ASP A 448 -11.57 38.57 -17.58
CA ASP A 448 -11.31 40.00 -17.83
C ASP A 448 -12.19 40.59 -18.93
N ALA A 449 -12.55 39.78 -19.94
CA ALA A 449 -13.35 40.20 -21.09
C ALA A 449 -14.85 40.38 -20.78
N THR A 450 -15.35 39.87 -19.65
CA THR A 450 -16.78 39.89 -19.33
C THR A 450 -17.12 40.89 -18.23
N GLN A 451 -18.24 41.58 -18.38
CA GLN A 451 -18.81 42.50 -17.38
C GLN A 451 -20.17 42.03 -16.86
N ASN A 452 -20.72 40.94 -17.42
CA ASN A 452 -21.99 40.37 -17.00
C ASN A 452 -21.77 39.55 -15.72
N GLY A 453 -22.56 39.83 -14.68
CA GLY A 453 -22.38 39.23 -13.35
C GLY A 453 -22.41 37.70 -13.35
N LYS A 454 -23.36 37.11 -14.09
CA LYS A 454 -23.49 35.66 -14.23
C LYS A 454 -22.26 35.04 -14.89
N ASN A 455 -21.74 35.67 -15.95
CA ASN A 455 -20.53 35.20 -16.63
C ASN A 455 -19.26 35.40 -15.78
N LEU A 456 -19.18 36.47 -14.99
CA LEU A 456 -18.10 36.68 -14.01
C LEU A 456 -18.08 35.54 -12.98
N GLN A 457 -19.25 35.17 -12.45
CA GLN A 457 -19.36 34.08 -11.49
C GLN A 457 -18.99 32.73 -12.11
N ILE A 458 -19.50 32.42 -13.32
CA ILE A 458 -19.15 31.20 -14.06
C ILE A 458 -17.64 31.15 -14.36
N GLY A 459 -17.06 32.27 -14.81
CA GLY A 459 -15.64 32.38 -15.12
C GLY A 459 -14.75 32.19 -13.89
N ALA A 460 -15.09 32.81 -12.76
CA ALA A 460 -14.36 32.65 -11.50
C ALA A 460 -14.34 31.18 -11.02
N ASN A 461 -15.46 30.48 -11.18
CA ASN A 461 -15.56 29.06 -10.86
C ASN A 461 -14.76 28.17 -11.80
N ARG A 462 -14.72 28.51 -13.09
CA ARG A 462 -13.87 27.83 -14.07
C ARG A 462 -12.39 28.00 -13.75
N LEU A 463 -11.96 29.24 -13.51
CA LEU A 463 -10.58 29.55 -13.13
C LEU A 463 -10.16 28.84 -11.83
N HIS A 464 -11.05 28.75 -10.85
CA HIS A 464 -10.79 28.00 -9.63
C HIS A 464 -10.53 26.51 -9.91
N LYS A 465 -11.40 25.87 -10.70
CA LYS A 465 -11.23 24.47 -11.11
C LYS A 465 -9.90 24.27 -11.84
N ASP A 466 -9.64 25.11 -12.83
CA ASP A 466 -8.43 25.00 -13.65
C ASP A 466 -7.16 25.19 -12.80
N PHE A 467 -7.19 26.09 -11.82
CA PHE A 467 -6.05 26.31 -10.94
C PHE A 467 -5.83 25.16 -9.95
N VAL A 468 -6.89 24.52 -9.44
CA VAL A 468 -6.74 23.33 -8.58
C VAL A 468 -6.05 22.19 -9.35
N THR A 469 -6.47 21.93 -10.59
CA THR A 469 -5.83 20.91 -11.45
C THR A 469 -4.36 21.23 -11.73
N TYR A 470 -4.04 22.51 -11.92
CA TYR A 470 -2.66 22.97 -12.08
C TYR A 470 -1.80 22.68 -10.86
N GLN A 471 -2.28 23.02 -9.66
CA GLN A 471 -1.53 22.79 -8.42
C GLN A 471 -1.28 21.31 -8.17
N GLN A 472 -2.25 20.45 -8.46
CA GLN A 472 -2.08 19.01 -8.31
C GLN A 472 -0.99 18.48 -9.24
N THR A 473 -1.05 18.84 -10.53
CA THR A 473 -0.04 18.43 -11.52
C THR A 473 1.36 18.94 -11.15
N GLN A 474 1.43 20.15 -10.58
CA GLN A 474 2.68 20.74 -10.11
C GLN A 474 3.29 19.92 -8.96
N VAL A 475 2.50 19.57 -7.93
CA VAL A 475 2.96 18.78 -6.78
C VAL A 475 3.46 17.40 -7.21
N GLU A 476 2.78 16.74 -8.15
CA GLU A 476 3.21 15.46 -8.70
C GLU A 476 4.58 15.56 -9.38
N LEU A 477 4.80 16.63 -10.14
CA LEU A 477 6.07 16.90 -10.82
C LEU A 477 7.18 17.28 -9.85
N ASP A 478 6.90 18.10 -8.83
CA ASP A 478 7.84 18.46 -7.77
C ASP A 478 8.33 17.22 -7.01
N ALA A 479 7.40 16.37 -6.55
CA ALA A 479 7.73 15.13 -5.83
C ALA A 479 8.61 14.20 -6.69
N TRP A 480 8.39 14.20 -8.01
CA TRP A 480 9.23 13.46 -8.92
C TRP A 480 10.65 14.05 -9.02
N LEU A 481 10.77 15.37 -9.20
CA LEU A 481 12.06 16.07 -9.32
C LEU A 481 12.91 15.89 -8.06
N GLU A 482 12.28 15.90 -6.89
CA GLU A 482 12.91 15.61 -5.59
C GLU A 482 13.37 14.15 -5.46
N SER A 483 12.71 13.21 -6.15
CA SER A 483 13.05 11.79 -6.11
C SER A 483 14.25 11.40 -6.98
N LEU A 484 14.81 12.35 -7.75
CA LEU A 484 15.92 12.08 -8.66
C LEU A 484 17.22 11.78 -7.89
N PRO A 485 17.93 10.68 -8.21
CA PRO A 485 19.23 10.36 -7.61
C PRO A 485 20.31 11.37 -8.04
N ASN A 486 21.43 11.38 -7.30
CA ASN A 486 22.57 12.29 -7.56
C ASN A 486 23.18 12.14 -8.97
N LEU A 487 23.03 10.97 -9.61
CA LEU A 487 23.41 10.74 -11.02
C LEU A 487 22.18 10.95 -11.90
N LYS A 488 21.93 12.21 -12.28
CA LYS A 488 20.81 12.58 -13.16
C LYS A 488 21.14 12.22 -14.61
N SER A 489 20.20 11.60 -15.33
CA SER A 489 20.34 11.38 -16.77
C SER A 489 20.26 12.72 -17.52
N ASN A 490 20.74 12.76 -18.77
CA ASN A 490 20.59 13.95 -19.62
C ASN A 490 19.11 14.33 -19.83
N GLY A 491 18.21 13.34 -19.87
CA GLY A 491 16.76 13.56 -19.97
C GLY A 491 16.19 14.21 -18.71
N ALA A 492 16.59 13.71 -17.53
CA ALA A 492 16.21 14.28 -16.24
C ALA A 492 16.71 15.72 -16.08
N LEU A 493 17.96 16.02 -16.49
CA LEU A 493 18.50 17.38 -16.49
C LEU A 493 17.71 18.31 -17.42
N ALA A 494 17.42 17.88 -18.65
CA ALA A 494 16.64 18.68 -19.59
C ALA A 494 15.19 18.92 -19.12
N LEU A 495 14.60 17.98 -18.38
CA LEU A 495 13.29 18.16 -17.77
C LEU A 495 13.33 19.17 -16.61
N ILE A 496 14.35 19.12 -15.74
CA ILE A 496 14.57 20.13 -14.69
C ILE A 496 14.69 21.51 -15.31
N ASP A 497 15.55 21.67 -16.31
CA ASP A 497 15.77 22.97 -16.96
C ASP A 497 14.47 23.55 -17.54
N LYS A 498 13.62 22.70 -18.15
CA LYS A 498 12.32 23.12 -18.68
C LYS A 498 11.33 23.48 -17.58
N TYR A 499 11.33 22.74 -16.48
CA TYR A 499 10.49 23.06 -15.32
C TYR A 499 10.89 24.39 -14.68
N ASP A 500 12.19 24.63 -14.49
CA ASP A 500 12.70 25.86 -13.88
C ASP A 500 12.42 27.11 -14.74
N LEU A 501 12.28 26.94 -16.07
CA LEU A 501 11.93 28.01 -17.01
C LEU A 501 10.42 28.28 -17.11
N LEU A 502 9.56 27.43 -16.55
CA LEU A 502 8.12 27.66 -16.54
C LEU A 502 7.75 28.80 -15.59
N SER A 503 7.01 29.78 -16.11
CA SER A 503 6.42 30.83 -15.28
C SER A 503 5.25 30.25 -14.49
N LEU A 504 5.49 29.87 -13.23
CA LEU A 504 4.48 29.28 -12.37
C LEU A 504 3.47 30.32 -11.84
N TYR A 505 2.21 29.93 -11.69
CA TYR A 505 1.15 30.81 -11.18
C TYR A 505 1.19 30.93 -9.65
N ASN A 506 1.09 32.16 -9.13
CA ASN A 506 1.02 32.42 -7.70
C ASN A 506 -0.41 32.17 -7.16
N LYS A 507 -0.51 31.30 -6.15
CA LYS A 507 -1.78 30.90 -5.50
C LYS A 507 -2.58 32.09 -4.94
N GLU A 508 -1.92 33.00 -4.23
CA GLU A 508 -2.58 34.15 -3.60
C GLU A 508 -3.17 35.09 -4.66
N LYS A 509 -2.42 35.31 -5.74
CA LYS A 509 -2.85 36.16 -6.85
C LYS A 509 -4.07 35.59 -7.59
N ILE A 510 -4.10 34.27 -7.84
CA ILE A 510 -5.27 33.62 -8.46
C ILE A 510 -6.47 33.64 -7.52
N ALA A 511 -6.26 33.38 -6.22
CA ALA A 511 -7.33 33.45 -5.22
C ALA A 511 -7.94 34.86 -5.12
N GLN A 512 -7.10 35.91 -5.22
CA GLN A 512 -7.55 37.30 -5.25
C GLN A 512 -8.41 37.58 -6.50
N LEU A 513 -7.96 37.18 -7.71
CA LEU A 513 -8.72 37.36 -8.95
C LEU A 513 -10.11 36.70 -8.89
N ILE A 514 -10.19 35.48 -8.34
CA ILE A 514 -11.44 34.76 -8.14
C ILE A 514 -12.36 35.52 -7.18
N THR A 515 -11.81 36.09 -6.11
CA THR A 515 -12.57 36.85 -5.11
C THR A 515 -13.13 38.14 -5.70
N GLU A 516 -12.28 38.93 -6.36
CA GLU A 516 -12.67 40.19 -7.00
C GLU A 516 -13.75 39.99 -8.07
N ALA A 517 -13.66 38.91 -8.87
CA ALA A 517 -14.67 38.61 -9.87
C ALA A 517 -16.03 38.25 -9.25
N ARG A 518 -16.04 37.54 -8.11
CA ARG A 518 -17.26 37.22 -7.36
C ARG A 518 -17.89 38.46 -6.74
N GLU A 519 -17.09 39.36 -6.16
CA GLU A 519 -17.57 40.64 -5.62
C GLU A 519 -18.19 41.51 -6.71
N LYS A 520 -17.55 41.61 -7.88
CA LYS A 520 -18.10 42.32 -9.04
C LYS A 520 -19.42 41.72 -9.52
N ALA A 521 -19.51 40.39 -9.59
CA ALA A 521 -20.74 39.69 -9.96
C ALA A 521 -21.88 39.98 -8.98
N GLN A 522 -21.60 40.01 -7.68
CA GLN A 522 -22.59 40.32 -6.65
C GLN A 522 -23.09 41.77 -6.76
N ASN A 523 -22.19 42.72 -7.02
CA ASN A 523 -22.52 44.13 -7.15
C ASN A 523 -23.34 44.47 -8.41
N SER A 524 -23.28 43.65 -9.46
CA SER A 524 -24.04 43.90 -10.70
C SER A 524 -25.52 43.50 -10.60
N GLY A 525 -25.91 42.73 -9.58
CA GLY A 525 -27.28 42.23 -9.39
C GLY A 525 -27.72 41.14 -10.39
N GLU A 526 -26.90 40.84 -11.40
CA GLU A 526 -27.15 39.82 -12.43
C GLU A 526 -26.54 38.47 -12.01
N VAL A 527 -27.03 37.89 -10.91
CA VAL A 527 -26.54 36.62 -10.36
C VAL A 527 -27.38 35.43 -10.82
N VAL A 528 -26.84 34.21 -10.70
CA VAL A 528 -27.64 32.98 -10.90
C VAL A 528 -28.85 33.03 -9.98
N SER A 529 -30.04 32.81 -10.54
CA SER A 529 -31.27 32.78 -9.75
C SER A 529 -31.42 31.46 -8.99
N GLN A 530 -32.25 31.45 -7.93
CA GLN A 530 -32.53 30.24 -7.16
C GLN A 530 -33.08 29.10 -8.05
N SER A 531 -33.93 29.43 -9.04
CA SER A 531 -34.50 28.44 -9.96
C SER A 531 -33.46 27.83 -10.89
N GLU A 532 -32.45 28.60 -11.32
CA GLU A 532 -31.34 28.12 -12.13
C GLU A 532 -30.33 27.27 -11.34
N ALA A 533 -30.31 27.43 -10.02
CA ALA A 533 -29.50 26.65 -9.08
C ALA A 533 -30.20 25.41 -8.53
N MET A 534 -31.49 25.25 -8.84
CA MET A 534 -32.33 24.20 -8.26
C MET A 534 -31.93 22.82 -8.78
N ILE A 535 -31.77 21.89 -7.84
CA ILE A 535 -31.67 20.45 -8.04
C ILE A 535 -32.72 19.75 -7.16
N VAL A 536 -33.03 18.52 -7.49
CA VAL A 536 -34.07 17.73 -6.80
C VAL A 536 -33.47 16.38 -6.46
N ASP A 537 -33.68 15.90 -5.24
CA ASP A 537 -33.26 14.55 -4.87
C ASP A 537 -34.27 13.48 -5.35
N ALA A 538 -33.89 12.22 -5.19
CA ALA A 538 -34.71 11.06 -5.55
C ALA A 538 -36.08 11.00 -4.83
N ALA A 539 -36.25 11.70 -3.71
CA ALA A 539 -37.52 11.81 -2.98
C ALA A 539 -38.37 13.03 -3.41
N GLY A 540 -37.90 13.81 -4.38
CA GLY A 540 -38.60 15.00 -4.87
C GLY A 540 -38.33 16.27 -4.06
N LYS A 541 -37.45 16.22 -3.06
CA LYS A 541 -37.09 17.38 -2.22
C LYS A 541 -36.12 18.28 -2.98
N GLN A 542 -36.37 19.59 -2.93
CA GLN A 542 -35.67 20.58 -3.73
C GLN A 542 -34.52 21.21 -2.95
N TYR A 543 -33.42 21.48 -3.64
CA TYR A 543 -32.25 22.17 -3.10
C TYR A 543 -31.72 23.18 -4.10
N ALA A 544 -30.99 24.20 -3.65
CA ALA A 544 -30.23 25.09 -4.53
C ALA A 544 -28.73 25.00 -4.24
N LYS A 545 -27.90 24.91 -5.30
CA LYS A 545 -26.44 24.85 -5.18
C LYS A 545 -25.85 26.18 -4.75
N LEU A 546 -24.95 26.16 -3.78
CA LEU A 546 -24.24 27.34 -3.28
C LEU A 546 -22.71 27.17 -3.38
N ASP A 547 -22.02 28.27 -3.67
CA ASP A 547 -20.56 28.36 -3.59
C ASP A 547 -20.06 28.70 -2.17
N LYS A 548 -18.73 28.84 -2.00
CA LYS A 548 -18.10 29.20 -0.71
C LYS A 548 -18.57 30.54 -0.15
N ALA A 549 -19.04 31.48 -0.98
CA ALA A 549 -19.56 32.77 -0.53
C ALA A 549 -21.07 32.75 -0.26
N GLY A 550 -21.75 31.63 -0.56
CA GLY A 550 -23.21 31.50 -0.39
C GLY A 550 -24.01 32.01 -1.58
N LEU A 551 -23.37 32.21 -2.73
CA LEU A 551 -24.04 32.59 -3.97
C LEU A 551 -24.54 31.37 -4.73
N TYR A 552 -25.67 31.52 -5.42
CA TYR A 552 -26.25 30.45 -6.24
C TYR A 552 -25.32 30.03 -7.37
N LEU A 553 -25.24 28.73 -7.62
CA LEU A 553 -24.50 28.14 -8.73
C LEU A 553 -25.45 27.47 -9.71
N ALA A 554 -25.18 27.55 -11.01
CA ALA A 554 -26.00 26.89 -12.03
C ALA A 554 -26.15 25.39 -11.73
N LYS A 555 -27.30 24.78 -12.07
CA LYS A 555 -27.60 23.37 -11.75
C LYS A 555 -26.49 22.38 -12.17
N GLY A 556 -25.80 22.67 -13.28
CA GLY A 556 -24.73 21.83 -13.82
C GLY A 556 -23.37 21.97 -13.11
N ALA A 557 -23.24 22.88 -12.13
CA ALA A 557 -21.98 23.11 -11.44
C ALA A 557 -21.54 21.88 -10.63
N THR A 558 -20.27 21.48 -10.78
CA THR A 558 -19.67 20.36 -10.04
C THR A 558 -18.97 20.83 -8.76
N TYR A 559 -18.55 19.88 -7.91
CA TYR A 559 -17.75 20.18 -6.72
C TYR A 559 -16.45 20.93 -7.10
N GLU A 560 -15.77 20.52 -8.16
CA GLU A 560 -14.54 21.14 -8.66
C GLU A 560 -14.76 22.57 -9.14
N GLN A 561 -15.97 22.90 -9.60
CA GLN A 561 -16.38 24.24 -10.01
C GLN A 561 -16.83 25.12 -8.83
N GLY A 562 -16.52 24.74 -7.60
CA GLY A 562 -16.75 25.58 -6.42
C GLY A 562 -18.07 25.33 -5.70
N TRP A 563 -18.84 24.29 -6.05
CA TRP A 563 -20.02 23.88 -5.28
C TRP A 563 -19.59 23.36 -3.90
N ARG A 564 -20.08 24.00 -2.83
CA ARG A 564 -19.69 23.68 -1.45
C ARG A 564 -20.88 23.42 -0.52
N CYS A 565 -22.04 23.96 -0.81
CA CYS A 565 -23.23 23.75 0.01
C CYS A 565 -24.51 23.60 -0.81
N VAL A 566 -25.56 23.14 -0.15
CA VAL A 566 -26.91 23.14 -0.68
C VAL A 566 -27.84 23.88 0.28
N LEU A 567 -28.66 24.78 -0.26
CA LEU A 567 -29.80 25.39 0.45
C LEU A 567 -31.00 24.46 0.26
N GLU A 568 -31.61 24.01 1.35
CA GLU A 568 -32.87 23.26 1.32
C GLU A 568 -34.02 24.20 0.93
N LEU A 569 -34.78 23.84 -0.10
CA LEU A 569 -35.92 24.62 -0.59
C LEU A 569 -37.23 23.95 -0.14
N GLY A 570 -38.20 24.76 0.29
CA GLY A 570 -39.48 24.25 0.76
C GLY A 570 -39.48 23.74 2.21
N SER A 571 -38.42 24.00 2.98
CA SER A 571 -38.29 23.67 4.42
C SER A 571 -39.21 24.50 5.35
N GLY A 572 -40.30 25.06 4.83
CA GLY A 572 -41.22 25.91 5.59
C GLY A 572 -40.58 27.18 6.13
N ASP A 573 -40.63 27.36 7.45
CA ASP A 573 -40.22 28.56 8.19
C ASP A 573 -38.71 28.71 8.43
N ARG A 574 -37.92 27.80 7.86
CA ARG A 574 -36.50 27.69 8.14
C ARG A 574 -35.67 27.80 6.89
N ARG A 575 -34.59 28.56 7.02
CA ARG A 575 -33.50 28.55 6.05
C ARG A 575 -32.46 27.55 6.52
N ARG A 576 -32.39 26.38 5.86
CA ARG A 576 -31.41 25.32 6.18
C ARG A 576 -30.38 25.18 5.07
N ILE A 577 -29.11 25.31 5.43
CA ILE A 577 -27.97 25.13 4.52
C ILE A 577 -27.13 23.96 5.01
N TRP A 578 -26.81 23.06 4.09
CA TRP A 578 -25.98 21.89 4.34
C TRP A 578 -24.65 21.99 3.64
N MET A 579 -23.58 21.66 4.37
CA MET A 579 -22.24 21.56 3.80
C MET A 579 -22.07 20.25 3.02
N LEU A 580 -21.40 20.31 1.87
CA LEU A 580 -20.96 19.13 1.15
C LEU A 580 -19.67 18.57 1.73
N LEU A 581 -19.45 17.27 1.55
CA LEU A 581 -18.17 16.67 1.92
C LEU A 581 -17.10 17.08 0.89
N PRO A 582 -15.84 17.29 1.34
CA PRO A 582 -14.75 17.53 0.42
C PRO A 582 -14.53 16.36 -0.53
N ASN A 583 -14.18 16.66 -1.79
CA ASN A 583 -13.69 15.65 -2.71
C ASN A 583 -12.30 15.26 -2.21
N VAL A 584 -12.13 14.00 -1.82
CA VAL A 584 -10.82 13.45 -1.49
C VAL A 584 -10.56 12.29 -2.43
N GLU A 585 -9.40 12.30 -3.07
CA GLU A 585 -8.96 11.19 -3.89
C GLU A 585 -9.10 9.89 -3.12
N ALA A 586 -9.63 8.87 -3.81
CA ALA A 586 -10.00 7.49 -3.49
C ALA A 586 -9.75 6.83 -2.11
N ASN A 587 -9.00 7.38 -1.13
CA ASN A 587 -8.68 6.70 0.13
C ASN A 587 -8.57 7.54 1.42
N GLU A 588 -8.81 8.85 1.45
CA GLU A 588 -8.68 9.61 2.72
C GLU A 588 -9.86 10.54 3.03
N LEU A 589 -11.05 9.96 3.28
CA LEU A 589 -12.10 10.72 3.98
C LEU A 589 -11.53 11.31 5.28
N GLU A 590 -11.69 12.61 5.50
CA GLU A 590 -11.16 13.28 6.69
C GLU A 590 -12.09 13.02 7.88
N TYR A 591 -11.64 12.16 8.81
CA TYR A 591 -12.39 11.80 10.01
C TYR A 591 -11.94 12.64 11.20
N PHE A 592 -12.90 13.09 11.99
CA PHE A 592 -12.67 13.95 13.16
C PHE A 592 -13.13 13.25 14.43
N ALA A 593 -12.40 13.43 15.53
CA ALA A 593 -12.93 13.15 16.86
C ALA A 593 -13.97 14.20 17.22
N TYR A 594 -15.03 13.84 17.95
CA TYR A 594 -16.06 14.80 18.33
C TYR A 594 -15.50 15.92 19.23
N GLN A 595 -14.70 15.55 20.23
CA GLN A 595 -13.98 16.48 21.11
C GLN A 595 -12.70 15.86 21.68
N GLY A 596 -11.68 16.66 21.99
CA GLY A 596 -10.54 16.20 22.81
C GLY A 596 -9.50 15.34 22.08
N SER A 597 -9.32 15.53 20.77
CA SER A 597 -8.19 14.99 20.01
C SER A 597 -6.85 15.57 20.50
N SER A 598 -5.76 14.79 20.43
CA SER A 598 -4.39 15.26 20.72
C SER A 598 -3.93 16.35 19.75
N ASP A 599 -4.48 16.34 18.54
CA ASP A 599 -4.41 17.43 17.57
C ASP A 599 -5.79 18.09 17.52
N GLU A 600 -5.90 19.28 18.13
CA GLU A 600 -7.17 20.01 18.22
C GLU A 600 -7.75 20.34 16.84
N SER A 601 -6.92 20.44 15.81
CA SER A 601 -7.38 20.65 14.42
C SER A 601 -8.15 19.45 13.85
N LYS A 602 -8.00 18.27 14.45
CA LYS A 602 -8.76 17.03 14.15
C LYS A 602 -9.95 16.79 15.08
N SER A 603 -10.37 17.82 15.81
CA SER A 603 -11.58 17.81 16.64
C SER A 603 -12.71 18.56 15.95
N VAL A 604 -13.97 18.09 16.10
CA VAL A 604 -15.15 18.83 15.59
C VAL A 604 -15.33 20.13 16.37
N LEU A 605 -15.21 20.04 17.70
CA LEU A 605 -15.34 21.14 18.63
C LEU A 605 -13.96 21.71 19.04
N GLY A 606 -13.96 22.90 19.62
CA GLY A 606 -12.76 23.58 20.14
C GLY A 606 -12.41 24.87 19.39
N PRO A 607 -11.65 25.80 19.99
CA PRO A 607 -11.16 27.01 19.33
C PRO A 607 -10.45 26.78 18.00
N GLN A 608 -9.68 25.70 17.86
CA GLN A 608 -9.02 25.29 16.60
C GLN A 608 -9.75 24.15 15.88
N GLY A 609 -10.91 23.73 16.39
CA GLY A 609 -11.70 22.65 15.83
C GLY A 609 -12.38 23.03 14.51
N TYR A 610 -12.87 21.99 13.82
CA TYR A 610 -13.42 22.12 12.48
C TYR A 610 -14.57 23.13 12.37
N ILE A 611 -15.51 23.15 13.33
CA ILE A 611 -16.62 24.13 13.32
C ILE A 611 -16.12 25.57 13.47
N SER A 612 -15.14 25.81 14.35
CA SER A 612 -14.56 27.14 14.56
C SER A 612 -13.92 27.66 13.27
N LYS A 613 -13.15 26.82 12.57
CA LYS A 613 -12.54 27.14 11.27
C LYS A 613 -13.60 27.46 10.21
N VAL A 614 -14.60 26.60 10.05
CA VAL A 614 -15.66 26.78 9.04
C VAL A 614 -16.47 28.05 9.30
N ASN A 615 -16.76 28.37 10.57
CA ASN A 615 -17.47 29.60 10.96
C ASN A 615 -16.61 30.86 10.76
N GLN A 616 -15.32 30.82 11.08
CA GLN A 616 -14.39 31.93 10.82
C GLN A 616 -14.27 32.22 9.32
N GLU A 617 -14.31 31.19 8.49
CA GLU A 617 -14.28 31.32 7.03
C GLU A 617 -15.62 31.76 6.42
N ALA A 618 -16.68 31.86 7.23
CA ALA A 618 -18.06 32.13 6.80
C ALA A 618 -18.49 31.26 5.59
N LEU A 619 -18.18 29.97 5.64
CA LEU A 619 -18.40 29.05 4.52
C LEU A 619 -19.88 29.09 4.08
N CYS A 620 -20.08 29.25 2.77
CA CYS A 620 -21.38 29.40 2.12
C CYS A 620 -22.19 30.61 2.62
N GLY A 621 -21.49 31.67 3.03
CA GLY A 621 -22.07 32.94 3.46
C GLY A 621 -22.69 32.89 4.85
N VAL A 622 -22.40 31.86 5.65
CA VAL A 622 -22.94 31.70 7.02
C VAL A 622 -21.82 31.34 8.00
N SER A 623 -22.00 31.75 9.25
CA SER A 623 -21.00 31.62 10.34
C SER A 623 -21.58 30.99 11.60
N ASP A 624 -22.73 30.33 11.47
CA ASP A 624 -23.48 29.68 12.55
C ASP A 624 -23.59 28.16 12.35
N TRP A 625 -22.60 27.55 11.69
CA TRP A 625 -22.53 26.12 11.45
C TRP A 625 -22.53 25.31 12.75
N LYS A 626 -23.32 24.24 12.76
CA LYS A 626 -23.51 23.33 13.91
C LYS A 626 -23.43 21.87 13.46
N VAL A 627 -23.13 20.99 14.41
CA VAL A 627 -23.32 19.55 14.22
C VAL A 627 -24.82 19.27 14.14
N PRO A 628 -25.30 18.53 13.12
CA PRO A 628 -26.71 18.24 12.94
C PRO A 628 -27.24 17.30 14.02
N SER A 629 -28.52 17.42 14.34
CA SER A 629 -29.24 16.40 15.09
C SER A 629 -29.44 15.13 14.25
N ILE A 630 -29.82 14.02 14.91
CA ILE A 630 -30.14 12.77 14.22
C ILE A 630 -31.29 12.97 13.22
N LEU A 631 -32.32 13.73 13.58
CA LEU A 631 -33.45 14.05 12.70
C LEU A 631 -33.02 14.83 11.46
N GLN A 632 -32.13 15.80 11.63
CA GLN A 632 -31.60 16.56 10.50
C GLN A 632 -30.81 15.62 9.56
N LEU A 633 -30.00 14.70 10.07
CA LEU A 633 -29.32 13.68 9.25
C LEU A 633 -30.31 12.75 8.55
N GLN A 634 -31.28 12.18 9.27
CA GLN A 634 -32.32 11.32 8.70
C GLN A 634 -33.10 12.02 7.58
N SER A 635 -33.36 13.33 7.71
CA SER A 635 -34.08 14.12 6.70
C SER A 635 -33.35 14.31 5.37
N LEU A 636 -32.08 13.88 5.27
CA LEU A 636 -31.31 13.86 4.03
C LEU A 636 -31.46 12.54 3.26
N ALA A 637 -31.99 11.50 3.89
CA ALA A 637 -32.12 10.19 3.26
C ALA A 637 -33.26 10.24 2.23
N SER A 638 -32.92 10.06 0.96
CA SER A 638 -33.85 10.23 -0.16
C SER A 638 -33.72 9.15 -1.24
N ASN A 639 -32.69 8.32 -1.18
CA ASN A 639 -32.49 7.21 -2.10
C ASN A 639 -32.84 5.88 -1.42
N HIS A 640 -33.51 4.95 -2.10
CA HIS A 640 -33.85 3.66 -1.52
C HIS A 640 -32.84 2.58 -1.95
N ILE A 641 -32.21 1.91 -0.98
CA ILE A 641 -31.31 0.79 -1.22
C ILE A 641 -32.06 -0.50 -0.91
N HIS A 642 -32.25 -1.32 -1.95
CA HIS A 642 -32.98 -2.58 -1.89
C HIS A 642 -32.56 -3.43 -0.68
N GLU A 643 -33.54 -3.83 0.14
CA GLU A 643 -33.38 -4.62 1.38
C GLU A 643 -32.54 -4.00 2.51
N ARG A 644 -31.98 -2.78 2.34
CA ARG A 644 -31.07 -2.17 3.33
C ARG A 644 -31.59 -0.90 3.99
N GLY A 645 -32.51 -0.16 3.35
CA GLY A 645 -33.12 1.05 3.93
C GLY A 645 -32.97 2.29 3.05
N LEU A 646 -32.88 3.47 3.67
CA LEU A 646 -32.73 4.75 3.01
C LEU A 646 -31.26 5.19 3.00
N GLY A 647 -30.71 5.32 1.80
CA GLY A 647 -29.43 5.93 1.52
C GLY A 647 -29.58 7.42 1.23
N ILE A 648 -28.45 8.09 1.00
CA ILE A 648 -28.43 9.49 0.59
C ILE A 648 -28.28 9.60 -0.93
N ASP A 649 -28.90 10.62 -1.51
CA ASP A 649 -28.76 10.90 -2.93
C ASP A 649 -27.43 11.62 -3.22
N THR A 650 -26.55 10.96 -3.97
CA THR A 650 -25.23 11.49 -4.36
C THR A 650 -25.29 12.53 -5.47
N ASP A 651 -26.43 12.71 -6.15
CA ASP A 651 -26.62 13.80 -7.13
C ASP A 651 -26.80 15.15 -6.42
N VAL A 652 -27.27 15.13 -5.17
CA VAL A 652 -27.38 16.31 -4.29
C VAL A 652 -26.20 16.39 -3.31
N PHE A 653 -25.87 15.28 -2.66
CA PHE A 653 -24.81 15.21 -1.65
C PHE A 653 -23.59 14.48 -2.21
N VAL A 654 -22.94 15.15 -3.16
CA VAL A 654 -21.71 14.67 -3.79
C VAL A 654 -20.63 14.30 -2.77
N ASN A 655 -19.75 13.38 -3.17
CA ASN A 655 -18.67 12.81 -2.36
C ASN A 655 -19.16 11.96 -1.15
N HIS A 656 -20.46 11.65 -1.05
CA HIS A 656 -20.90 10.63 -0.10
C HIS A 656 -20.49 9.22 -0.60
N PRO A 657 -19.86 8.39 0.25
CA PRO A 657 -19.38 7.07 -0.12
C PRO A 657 -20.48 5.98 -0.02
N ASN A 658 -21.19 5.72 -1.13
CA ASN A 658 -22.28 4.72 -1.16
C ASN A 658 -21.83 3.25 -1.01
N ASN A 659 -20.53 2.94 -1.22
CA ASN A 659 -20.02 1.56 -1.27
C ASN A 659 -19.59 1.00 0.09
N GLN A 660 -19.57 1.81 1.15
CA GLN A 660 -19.10 1.41 2.48
C GLN A 660 -19.86 2.16 3.59
N PRO A 661 -20.02 1.59 4.80
CA PRO A 661 -20.67 2.28 5.90
C PRO A 661 -19.80 3.44 6.39
N VAL A 662 -20.38 4.63 6.48
CA VAL A 662 -19.68 5.80 7.03
C VAL A 662 -20.55 6.52 8.05
N TYR A 663 -19.96 6.73 9.22
CA TYR A 663 -20.60 7.35 10.38
C TYR A 663 -20.48 8.88 10.30
N TYR A 664 -21.58 9.57 10.58
CA TYR A 664 -21.67 11.02 10.67
C TYR A 664 -21.94 11.43 12.11
N TRP A 665 -21.13 12.32 12.66
CA TRP A 665 -21.41 12.84 14.00
C TRP A 665 -22.76 13.55 14.06
N SER A 666 -23.53 13.25 15.10
CA SER A 666 -24.72 14.01 15.46
C SER A 666 -24.47 14.85 16.70
N SER A 667 -25.35 15.81 17.00
CA SER A 667 -25.32 16.62 18.23
C SER A 667 -25.89 15.90 19.45
N LYS A 668 -26.34 14.63 19.33
CA LYS A 668 -26.92 13.87 20.45
C LYS A 668 -25.84 13.25 21.35
N PRO A 669 -25.64 13.75 22.58
CA PRO A 669 -24.77 13.08 23.56
C PRO A 669 -25.40 11.75 24.00
N ASP A 670 -24.56 10.80 24.39
CA ASP A 670 -24.94 9.56 25.07
C ASP A 670 -24.27 9.47 26.46
N LYS A 671 -24.47 8.37 27.18
CA LYS A 671 -23.86 8.12 28.50
C LYS A 671 -22.33 8.01 28.40
N GLU A 672 -21.64 8.37 29.50
CA GLU A 672 -20.21 8.12 29.71
C GLU A 672 -19.29 8.74 28.62
N ASP A 673 -19.42 10.05 28.36
CA ASP A 673 -18.57 10.79 27.41
C ASP A 673 -18.60 10.26 25.96
N LYS A 674 -19.72 9.62 25.58
CA LYS A 674 -19.96 9.14 24.22
C LYS A 674 -20.80 10.13 23.44
N GLN A 675 -20.56 10.15 22.13
CA GLN A 675 -21.36 10.89 21.17
C GLN A 675 -22.06 9.92 20.21
N THR A 676 -23.30 10.23 19.84
CA THR A 676 -24.02 9.44 18.85
C THR A 676 -23.61 9.83 17.43
N ALA A 677 -23.34 8.83 16.59
CA ALA A 677 -23.17 8.98 15.16
C ALA A 677 -24.26 8.23 14.39
N TYR A 678 -24.60 8.71 13.19
CA TYR A 678 -25.61 8.14 12.30
C TYR A 678 -24.94 7.59 11.04
N VAL A 679 -25.42 6.45 10.53
CA VAL A 679 -25.01 5.89 9.24
C VAL A 679 -26.24 5.72 8.35
N TYR A 680 -26.11 6.10 7.08
CA TYR A 680 -27.13 5.86 6.06
C TYR A 680 -26.99 4.43 5.52
N ALA A 681 -28.04 3.89 4.90
CA ALA A 681 -27.93 2.61 4.22
C ALA A 681 -26.85 2.66 3.13
N SER A 682 -26.11 1.55 2.97
CA SER A 682 -25.11 1.34 1.92
C SER A 682 -25.28 -0.05 1.31
N THR A 683 -24.45 -0.42 0.34
CA THR A 683 -24.45 -1.78 -0.23
C THR A 683 -24.14 -2.87 0.82
N SER A 684 -23.51 -2.51 1.93
CA SER A 684 -23.04 -3.44 2.97
C SER A 684 -23.78 -3.33 4.30
N ASN A 685 -24.41 -2.18 4.62
CA ASN A 685 -25.04 -1.92 5.93
C ASN A 685 -26.43 -1.30 5.80
N SER A 686 -27.28 -1.56 6.79
CA SER A 686 -28.52 -0.80 7.02
C SER A 686 -28.24 0.53 7.71
N GLU A 687 -29.19 1.44 7.64
CA GLU A 687 -29.16 2.67 8.44
C GLU A 687 -29.25 2.35 9.94
N GLU A 688 -28.45 3.04 10.76
CA GLU A 688 -28.47 2.91 12.23
C GLU A 688 -27.89 4.14 12.93
N SER A 689 -28.20 4.30 14.22
CA SER A 689 -27.54 5.24 15.12
C SER A 689 -26.71 4.48 16.15
N LYS A 690 -25.47 4.89 16.37
CA LYS A 690 -24.55 4.21 17.28
C LYS A 690 -23.70 5.19 18.06
N SER A 691 -23.43 4.88 19.32
CA SER A 691 -22.66 5.74 20.22
C SER A 691 -21.20 5.32 20.27
N PHE A 692 -20.31 6.30 20.21
CA PHE A 692 -18.86 6.10 20.22
C PHE A 692 -18.18 7.05 21.22
N PRO A 693 -17.00 6.69 21.77
CA PRO A 693 -16.23 7.60 22.62
C PRO A 693 -15.91 8.91 21.88
N ALA A 694 -16.25 10.05 22.49
CA ALA A 694 -16.16 11.35 21.82
C ALA A 694 -14.72 11.79 21.48
N ASN A 695 -13.72 11.26 22.18
CA ASN A 695 -12.30 11.62 22.08
C ASN A 695 -11.40 10.60 21.35
N ASN A 696 -11.89 9.41 21.06
CA ASN A 696 -11.07 8.30 20.57
C ASN A 696 -11.64 7.60 19.31
N MET A 697 -12.83 7.99 18.87
CA MET A 697 -13.37 7.55 17.58
C MET A 697 -13.36 8.72 16.61
N ALA A 698 -13.05 8.46 15.34
CA ALA A 698 -13.13 9.44 14.27
C ALA A 698 -14.31 9.12 13.36
N ALA A 699 -15.15 10.12 13.07
CA ALA A 699 -16.31 10.02 12.18
C ALA A 699 -16.35 11.22 11.22
N LEU A 700 -17.13 11.13 10.14
CA LEU A 700 -17.32 12.24 9.23
C LEU A 700 -18.15 13.36 9.87
N VAL A 701 -17.90 14.58 9.41
CA VAL A 701 -18.62 15.77 9.85
C VAL A 701 -19.32 16.40 8.66
N ARG A 702 -20.66 16.40 8.71
CA ARG A 702 -21.48 17.25 7.84
C ARG A 702 -22.15 18.28 8.73
N LEU A 703 -21.84 19.55 8.49
CA LEU A 703 -22.40 20.65 9.27
C LEU A 703 -23.70 21.14 8.64
N VAL A 704 -24.55 21.71 9.48
CA VAL A 704 -25.80 22.37 9.11
C VAL A 704 -25.82 23.78 9.70
N SER A 705 -26.25 24.75 8.90
CA SER A 705 -26.71 26.06 9.38
C SER A 705 -28.23 26.07 9.24
N GLU A 706 -28.92 26.41 10.32
CA GLU A 706 -30.38 26.49 10.35
C GLU A 706 -30.80 27.69 11.19
N ASN A 707 -31.49 28.63 10.54
CA ASN A 707 -32.08 29.79 11.19
C ASN A 707 -33.60 29.78 11.01
N THR A 708 -34.31 29.93 12.12
CA THR A 708 -35.73 30.32 12.14
C THR A 708 -35.81 31.78 11.73
N LEU A 709 -36.54 32.04 10.66
CA LEU A 709 -36.77 33.40 10.18
C LEU A 709 -37.74 34.09 11.15
N SER A 710 -37.27 35.05 11.95
CA SER A 710 -38.10 35.75 12.93
C SER A 710 -39.30 36.45 12.27
N ASN A 711 -40.50 36.25 12.83
CA ASN A 711 -41.82 36.81 12.46
C ASN A 711 -42.62 36.05 11.39
N GLN A 712 -42.98 34.79 11.66
CA GLN A 712 -43.76 33.97 10.72
C GLN A 712 -45.05 33.39 11.27
N TRP A 713 -45.41 33.72 12.51
CA TRP A 713 -46.64 33.24 13.12
C TRP A 713 -47.63 34.39 13.29
N GLN A 714 -48.82 34.22 12.75
CA GLN A 714 -49.96 35.09 12.97
C GLN A 714 -50.94 34.37 13.90
N TYR A 715 -51.21 34.95 15.06
CA TYR A 715 -52.20 34.41 15.97
C TYR A 715 -53.61 34.69 15.44
N LEU A 716 -54.48 33.69 15.56
CA LEU A 716 -55.88 33.78 15.18
C LEU A 716 -56.76 33.51 16.40
N ASP A 717 -57.78 34.34 16.60
CA ASP A 717 -58.87 34.08 17.54
C ASP A 717 -59.76 32.91 17.03
N VAL A 718 -60.72 32.49 17.86
CA VAL A 718 -61.65 31.39 17.53
C VAL A 718 -62.48 31.65 16.26
N SER A 719 -62.69 32.91 15.86
CA SER A 719 -63.43 33.27 14.64
C SER A 719 -62.53 33.42 13.41
N GLY A 720 -61.21 33.29 13.57
CA GLY A 720 -60.21 33.45 12.50
C GLY A 720 -59.70 34.88 12.33
N GLY A 721 -60.06 35.80 13.24
CA GLY A 721 -59.53 37.16 13.28
C GLY A 721 -58.08 37.17 13.78
N SER A 722 -57.23 38.03 13.22
CA SER A 722 -55.84 38.15 13.66
C SER A 722 -55.74 38.88 14.99
N VAL A 723 -55.01 38.30 15.95
CA VAL A 723 -54.76 38.89 17.27
C VAL A 723 -53.26 39.06 17.50
N GLU A 724 -52.87 40.00 18.37
CA GLU A 724 -51.46 40.26 18.68
C GLU A 724 -50.97 39.43 19.87
N ASN A 725 -51.86 39.12 20.82
CA ASN A 725 -51.53 38.43 22.06
C ASN A 725 -51.77 36.92 21.95
N ARG A 726 -50.85 36.14 22.53
CA ARG A 726 -50.96 34.67 22.57
C ARG A 726 -52.15 34.20 23.41
N GLU A 727 -52.54 34.95 24.44
CA GLU A 727 -53.65 34.60 25.33
C GLU A 727 -55.02 34.69 24.65
N GLU A 728 -55.14 35.46 23.57
CA GLU A 728 -56.37 35.65 22.79
C GLU A 728 -56.46 34.66 21.61
N ALA A 729 -55.40 33.88 21.40
CA ALA A 729 -55.22 33.04 20.21
C ALA A 729 -55.71 31.61 20.44
N SER A 730 -56.64 31.16 19.57
CA SER A 730 -57.05 29.76 19.48
C SER A 730 -56.24 28.98 18.44
N CYS A 731 -55.60 29.66 17.48
CA CYS A 731 -54.72 29.05 16.49
C CYS A 731 -53.50 29.92 16.17
N ALA A 732 -52.49 29.32 15.55
CA ALA A 732 -51.37 30.03 14.96
C ALA A 732 -51.22 29.65 13.48
N LYS A 733 -51.23 30.66 12.61
CA LYS A 733 -50.98 30.51 11.17
C LYS A 733 -49.51 30.76 10.87
N ASN A 734 -48.88 29.81 10.20
CA ASN A 734 -47.56 29.99 9.63
C ASN A 734 -47.69 30.81 8.32
N LEU A 735 -47.04 31.97 8.26
CA LEU A 735 -47.12 32.92 7.16
C LEU A 735 -46.36 32.46 5.90
N ILE A 736 -45.44 31.49 6.01
CA ILE A 736 -44.76 30.90 4.85
C ILE A 736 -45.56 29.74 4.26
N THR A 737 -45.93 28.77 5.08
CA THR A 737 -46.60 27.56 4.57
C THR A 737 -48.11 27.75 4.42
N GLY A 738 -48.67 28.77 5.07
CA GLY A 738 -50.11 28.98 5.18
C GLY A 738 -50.81 28.00 6.13
N HIS A 739 -50.08 27.03 6.70
CA HIS A 739 -50.64 26.05 7.64
C HIS A 739 -51.12 26.71 8.93
N VAL A 740 -52.29 26.30 9.41
CA VAL A 740 -52.87 26.77 10.66
C VAL A 740 -52.90 25.64 11.67
N TRP A 741 -52.27 25.88 12.82
CA TRP A 741 -52.14 24.90 13.89
C TRP A 741 -53.03 25.27 15.06
N GLN A 742 -53.74 24.27 15.60
CA GLN A 742 -54.53 24.40 16.82
C GLN A 742 -53.60 24.75 17.99
N LEU A 743 -54.00 25.73 18.80
CA LEU A 743 -53.34 26.07 20.06
C LEU A 743 -54.10 25.49 21.25
N PHE A 744 -53.40 25.39 22.38
CA PHE A 744 -53.99 24.99 23.65
C PHE A 744 -53.76 26.11 24.67
N ASP A 745 -54.68 26.28 25.61
CA ASP A 745 -54.64 27.37 26.60
C ASP A 745 -54.10 26.94 27.96
N LYS A 746 -54.04 25.63 28.20
CA LYS A 746 -53.52 25.05 29.45
C LYS A 746 -52.76 23.75 29.21
N ARG A 747 -51.79 23.50 30.07
CA ARG A 747 -51.00 22.26 30.18
C ARG A 747 -51.79 21.13 30.87
N GLY A 748 -53.03 20.90 30.45
CA GLY A 748 -53.96 19.94 31.09
C GLY A 748 -53.68 18.49 30.70
N ASP A 749 -53.86 17.57 31.65
CA ASP A 749 -53.83 16.11 31.48
C ASP A 749 -54.97 15.58 30.58
N THR A 750 -56.04 16.37 30.40
CA THR A 750 -57.15 16.11 29.47
C THR A 750 -56.76 16.06 28.00
N ARG A 751 -55.49 16.37 27.65
CA ARG A 751 -54.97 16.25 26.27
C ARG A 751 -54.52 14.84 25.91
N TRP A 752 -54.43 13.95 26.89
CA TRP A 752 -54.21 12.53 26.67
C TRP A 752 -55.55 11.88 26.36
N VAL A 753 -55.78 11.63 25.09
CA VAL A 753 -57.05 11.09 24.58
C VAL A 753 -56.83 9.70 24.00
N ASP A 754 -57.84 8.86 24.08
CA ASP A 754 -57.89 7.65 23.26
C ASP A 754 -58.45 7.98 21.86
N TYR A 755 -58.61 6.96 21.02
CA TYR A 755 -59.04 7.14 19.64
C TYR A 755 -60.50 7.64 19.49
N GLU A 756 -61.39 7.25 20.41
CA GLU A 756 -62.80 7.66 20.36
C GLU A 756 -62.91 9.15 20.72
N ASP A 757 -62.28 9.54 21.83
CA ASP A 757 -62.15 10.93 22.28
C ASP A 757 -61.44 11.81 21.22
N LEU A 758 -60.43 11.28 20.53
CA LEU A 758 -59.72 12.01 19.46
C LEU A 758 -60.67 12.39 18.31
N THR A 759 -61.52 11.45 17.90
CA THR A 759 -62.44 11.64 16.78
C THR A 759 -63.51 12.67 17.14
N GLU A 760 -64.06 12.59 18.35
CA GLU A 760 -65.02 13.60 18.85
C GLU A 760 -64.39 14.99 18.91
N ASN A 761 -63.15 15.10 19.38
CA ASN A 761 -62.43 16.38 19.43
C ASN A 761 -62.15 16.97 18.03
N LEU A 762 -61.86 16.12 17.04
CA LEU A 762 -61.65 16.57 15.66
C LEU A 762 -62.97 17.03 15.02
N ASP A 763 -64.06 16.29 15.26
CA ASP A 763 -65.40 16.65 14.78
C ASP A 763 -65.89 17.97 15.41
N ALA A 764 -65.65 18.17 16.71
CA ALA A 764 -65.94 19.43 17.39
C ALA A 764 -65.13 20.60 16.80
N GLN A 765 -63.80 20.45 16.68
CA GLN A 765 -62.92 21.46 16.08
C GLN A 765 -63.38 21.88 14.67
N THR A 766 -63.84 20.90 13.89
CA THR A 766 -64.29 21.09 12.50
C THR A 766 -65.67 21.72 12.42
N SER A 767 -66.63 21.23 13.21
CA SER A 767 -68.02 21.70 13.19
C SER A 767 -68.22 23.09 13.80
N GLU A 768 -67.43 23.43 14.82
CA GLU A 768 -67.40 24.77 15.43
C GLU A 768 -66.63 25.79 14.59
N GLN A 769 -66.02 25.35 13.49
CA GLN A 769 -65.20 26.18 12.60
C GLN A 769 -64.11 26.95 13.35
N VAL A 770 -63.41 26.28 14.27
CA VAL A 770 -62.41 26.94 15.11
C VAL A 770 -61.37 27.63 14.24
N CYS A 771 -61.11 28.90 14.54
CA CYS A 771 -60.27 29.84 13.78
C CYS A 771 -60.77 30.13 12.37
N GLY A 772 -62.09 30.03 12.15
CA GLY A 772 -62.77 30.27 10.88
C GLY A 772 -62.54 29.17 9.84
N LEU A 773 -62.07 27.98 10.25
CA LEU A 773 -61.65 26.91 9.35
C LEU A 773 -62.46 25.62 9.58
N SER A 774 -62.81 24.94 8.49
CA SER A 774 -63.63 23.71 8.51
C SER A 774 -62.91 22.49 7.92
N ASN A 775 -61.59 22.58 7.68
CA ASN A 775 -60.79 21.53 7.04
C ASN A 775 -59.70 20.99 7.99
N TRP A 776 -60.01 20.95 9.29
CA TRP A 776 -59.12 20.41 10.30
C TRP A 776 -58.91 18.91 10.09
N ARG A 777 -57.67 18.47 10.31
CA ARG A 777 -57.29 17.06 10.29
C ARG A 777 -56.12 16.78 11.23
N LEU A 778 -55.82 15.49 11.38
CA LEU A 778 -54.56 15.07 11.97
C LEU A 778 -53.37 15.42 11.05
N PRO A 779 -52.23 15.83 11.63
CA PRO A 779 -51.01 16.11 10.89
C PRO A 779 -50.28 14.82 10.54
N SER A 780 -49.57 14.84 9.42
CA SER A 780 -48.64 13.78 9.03
C SER A 780 -47.38 13.77 9.87
N VAL A 781 -46.64 12.65 9.82
CA VAL A 781 -45.30 12.54 10.43
C VAL A 781 -44.37 13.66 9.95
N SER A 782 -44.40 13.98 8.65
CA SER A 782 -43.60 15.06 8.08
C SER A 782 -43.99 16.43 8.64
N GLU A 783 -45.30 16.69 8.77
CA GLU A 783 -45.80 17.95 9.31
C GLU A 783 -45.47 18.14 10.80
N LEU A 784 -45.59 17.09 11.61
CA LEU A 784 -45.13 17.11 13.00
C LEU A 784 -43.60 17.21 13.10
N GLY A 785 -42.86 16.49 12.25
CA GLY A 785 -41.40 16.54 12.19
C GLY A 785 -40.88 17.92 11.82
N ASN A 786 -41.57 18.63 10.92
CA ASN A 786 -41.25 20.01 10.56
C ASN A 786 -41.43 20.99 11.71
N LEU A 787 -42.17 20.64 12.78
CA LEU A 787 -42.23 21.44 13.99
C LEU A 787 -40.98 21.27 14.87
N ILE A 788 -39.98 20.42 14.59
CA ILE A 788 -38.82 20.20 15.49
C ILE A 788 -37.58 21.01 15.05
N PRO A 789 -36.97 21.88 15.89
CA PRO A 789 -37.34 22.14 17.27
C PRO A 789 -38.61 22.99 17.38
N VAL A 790 -39.47 22.63 18.33
CA VAL A 790 -40.77 23.30 18.54
C VAL A 790 -40.54 24.74 18.96
N GLU A 791 -41.18 25.67 18.26
CA GLU A 791 -41.27 27.07 18.70
C GLU A 791 -42.12 27.16 19.96
N ARG A 792 -41.49 26.89 21.11
CA ARG A 792 -42.17 26.83 22.42
C ARG A 792 -42.78 28.16 22.85
N ASN A 793 -42.46 29.27 22.19
CA ASN A 793 -43.11 30.57 22.44
C ASN A 793 -44.46 30.71 21.74
N VAL A 794 -44.68 29.98 20.65
CA VAL A 794 -45.96 29.92 19.91
C VAL A 794 -46.78 28.74 20.43
N LEU A 795 -46.14 27.58 20.52
CA LEU A 795 -46.71 26.30 20.93
C LEU A 795 -46.40 26.00 22.42
N ILE A 796 -46.70 26.96 23.31
CA ILE A 796 -46.34 27.02 24.76
C ILE A 796 -46.76 25.84 25.65
N TYR A 797 -47.53 24.88 25.12
CA TYR A 797 -47.93 23.65 25.83
C TYR A 797 -47.71 22.39 24.99
N ASN A 798 -46.62 22.31 24.24
CA ASN A 798 -46.31 21.11 23.46
C ASN A 798 -45.94 19.89 24.32
N ASP A 799 -45.48 20.08 25.56
CA ASP A 799 -45.09 19.03 26.48
C ASP A 799 -46.10 18.87 27.63
N VAL A 800 -46.81 17.75 27.70
CA VAL A 800 -47.78 17.47 28.78
C VAL A 800 -47.22 16.38 29.71
N LYS A 801 -47.43 16.52 31.02
CA LYS A 801 -47.03 15.50 31.99
C LYS A 801 -47.87 14.25 31.76
N ASP A 802 -47.23 13.09 31.66
CA ASP A 802 -47.93 11.80 31.54
C ASP A 802 -48.78 11.57 32.81
N PRO A 803 -50.11 11.38 32.72
CA PRO A 803 -50.96 11.13 33.88
C PRO A 803 -50.60 9.82 34.61
N PHE A 804 -49.85 8.92 33.99
CA PHE A 804 -49.43 7.63 34.55
C PHE A 804 -47.92 7.54 34.87
N GLY A 805 -47.15 8.63 34.72
CA GLY A 805 -45.68 8.61 34.86
C GLY A 805 -45.05 9.88 35.45
N THR A 806 -43.75 9.82 35.76
CA THR A 806 -42.95 10.96 36.28
C THR A 806 -42.22 11.74 35.18
N LEU A 807 -42.31 11.33 33.91
CA LEU A 807 -41.62 11.94 32.77
C LEU A 807 -42.63 12.64 31.84
N PHE A 808 -42.24 13.78 31.26
CA PHE A 808 -42.99 14.40 30.18
C PHE A 808 -42.83 13.56 28.90
N ARG A 809 -43.92 13.28 28.20
CA ARG A 809 -43.92 12.57 26.92
C ARG A 809 -44.57 13.47 25.86
N GLU A 810 -43.96 13.57 24.69
CA GLU A 810 -44.46 14.34 23.55
C GLU A 810 -44.86 13.37 22.41
N GLN A 811 -45.77 12.44 22.71
CA GLN A 811 -46.21 11.39 21.77
C GLN A 811 -47.56 11.78 21.16
N TYR A 812 -47.57 12.10 19.87
CA TYR A 812 -48.71 12.68 19.17
C TYR A 812 -49.33 11.71 18.15
N PHE A 813 -50.66 11.63 18.10
CA PHE A 813 -51.36 11.00 16.98
C PHE A 813 -51.00 11.68 15.65
N THR A 814 -50.85 10.87 14.60
CA THR A 814 -50.64 11.36 13.23
C THR A 814 -51.81 10.95 12.32
N ASP A 815 -51.80 11.43 11.07
CA ASP A 815 -52.69 10.91 10.05
C ASP A 815 -52.49 9.39 9.86
N PHE A 816 -53.61 8.67 9.73
CA PHE A 816 -53.61 7.22 9.64
C PHE A 816 -53.28 6.78 8.21
N PRO A 817 -52.28 5.92 7.98
CA PRO A 817 -52.10 5.32 6.65
C PRO A 817 -53.22 4.33 6.31
N THR A 818 -53.84 3.70 7.32
CA THR A 818 -54.97 2.75 7.19
C THR A 818 -55.84 2.74 8.46
N GLN A 819 -57.14 2.47 8.33
CA GLN A 819 -58.14 2.50 9.43
C GLN A 819 -57.86 1.50 10.59
N SER A 820 -56.92 0.56 10.45
CA SER A 820 -56.74 -0.55 11.39
C SER A 820 -55.49 -0.45 12.28
N LYS A 821 -54.62 0.56 12.09
CA LYS A 821 -53.38 0.71 12.88
C LYS A 821 -53.01 2.18 13.12
N PRO A 822 -53.38 2.75 14.27
CA PRO A 822 -52.84 4.03 14.73
C PRO A 822 -51.31 4.02 14.79
N ILE A 823 -50.70 5.12 14.35
CA ILE A 823 -49.29 5.42 14.59
C ILE A 823 -49.20 6.74 15.39
N TYR A 824 -48.22 6.84 16.26
CA TYR A 824 -47.86 8.10 16.90
C TYR A 824 -46.44 8.51 16.53
N PHE A 825 -46.20 9.82 16.61
CA PHE A 825 -44.90 10.44 16.47
C PHE A 825 -44.40 10.91 17.85
N ASP A 826 -43.23 10.42 18.24
CA ASP A 826 -42.56 10.83 19.49
C ASP A 826 -41.60 11.99 19.20
N PHE A 827 -41.93 13.21 19.64
CA PHE A 827 -41.06 14.38 19.43
C PHE A 827 -39.72 14.30 20.17
N VAL A 828 -39.63 13.50 21.24
CA VAL A 828 -38.40 13.36 22.04
C VAL A 828 -37.45 12.38 21.37
N LEU A 829 -37.97 11.28 20.83
CA LEU A 829 -37.18 10.24 20.17
C LEU A 829 -37.07 10.43 18.65
N GLY A 830 -37.94 11.23 18.04
CA GLY A 830 -38.03 11.37 16.59
C GLY A 830 -38.54 10.11 15.88
N GLU A 831 -39.20 9.20 16.61
CA GLU A 831 -39.59 7.88 16.12
C GLU A 831 -41.09 7.82 15.84
N VAL A 832 -41.46 7.08 14.79
CA VAL A 832 -42.84 6.66 14.52
C VAL A 832 -43.03 5.26 15.07
N LYS A 833 -44.08 5.03 15.87
CA LYS A 833 -44.39 3.72 16.43
C LYS A 833 -45.83 3.31 16.15
N GLN A 834 -46.01 2.03 15.79
CA GLN A 834 -47.32 1.40 15.65
C GLN A 834 -47.85 0.97 17.02
N VAL A 835 -49.17 1.11 17.22
CA VAL A 835 -49.85 0.74 18.47
C VAL A 835 -51.04 -0.16 18.19
N SER A 836 -51.40 -0.97 19.18
CA SER A 836 -52.67 -1.69 19.22
C SER A 836 -53.79 -0.78 19.74
N LEU A 837 -55.01 -0.91 19.19
CA LEU A 837 -56.18 -0.05 19.48
C LEU A 837 -56.76 -0.16 20.92
N SER A 838 -56.02 -0.73 21.89
CA SER A 838 -56.52 -0.92 23.25
C SER A 838 -56.05 0.19 24.21
N ASN A 839 -56.98 0.93 24.82
CA ASN A 839 -56.89 1.83 26.01
C ASN A 839 -55.69 2.79 26.19
N ASP A 840 -54.71 2.81 25.29
CA ASP A 840 -53.55 3.70 25.35
C ASP A 840 -53.94 5.11 24.91
N ARG A 841 -53.51 6.10 25.69
CA ARG A 841 -53.78 7.52 25.43
C ARG A 841 -52.56 8.20 24.83
N TYR A 842 -52.78 9.10 23.88
CA TYR A 842 -51.73 9.91 23.25
C TYR A 842 -52.14 11.38 23.17
N LEU A 843 -51.17 12.26 22.91
CA LEU A 843 -51.45 13.67 22.65
C LEU A 843 -52.02 13.85 21.25
N TYR A 844 -52.77 14.94 21.08
CA TYR A 844 -53.26 15.36 19.77
C TYR A 844 -52.96 16.84 19.53
N ARG A 845 -52.93 17.17 18.23
CA ARG A 845 -52.92 18.53 17.70
C ARG A 845 -53.47 18.48 16.30
N PHE A 846 -54.40 19.38 15.97
CA PHE A 846 -54.93 19.46 14.62
C PHE A 846 -54.22 20.51 13.78
N ILE A 847 -54.22 20.27 12.47
CA ILE A 847 -53.71 21.18 11.44
C ILE A 847 -54.80 21.41 10.39
N ALA A 848 -54.87 22.63 9.89
CA ALA A 848 -55.59 22.98 8.67
C ALA A 848 -54.57 23.50 7.64
N THR A 849 -54.67 23.02 6.41
CA THR A 849 -53.79 23.43 5.30
C THR A 849 -54.55 24.30 4.31
N PRO A 850 -53.89 25.22 3.59
CA PRO A 850 -54.52 26.06 2.55
C PRO A 850 -55.28 25.30 1.48
#